data_AF-A0A7X8BIT7-F1
#
_entry.id   AF-A0A7X8BIT7-F1
#
_cell.length_a   1.000
_cell.length_b   1.000
_cell.length_c   1.000
_cell.angle_alpha   90.00
_cell.angle_beta   90.00
_cell.angle_gamma   90.00
#
_symmetry.space_group_name_H-M   'P 1'
#
loop_
_entity.id
_entity.type
_entity.pdbx_description
1 polymer ?
#
loop_
_entity_poly.entity_id
_entity_poly.type
_entity_poly.pdbx_seq_one_letter_code
_entity_poly.pdbx_strand_id
1 'polypeptide(L)'
;MKKPRIGVFVCHCGLNIAGTVDVERLAEEARGIEGVVFAKSYIYMCSEPGQDLVVETIKNEHLDGIVVANCSPTLHERTFRKTGQRAGLNPYRVEIANIREQVSWPHPKDKEQATRKALTVVRETVRKLALDRSLEPFQVPITHKALVIGGGVAGIQAALDIADGGHEVYLVERRPTIGGNMLQLSETFPTLDCPQCIMTPKMTEAAQHPNIHLLTYSDVEEVSGYIGNFDVKIHRKSPYIDWSKCNGCSDCARVCPVEMKSEWDHGLSRRKAAYRPFAQAVPNKFTIDKSDQEAPCRAACPVHLNAHGYVAATSAKEYGQALSIIRNDASFPFAGVAGRICTHPCQKACSRKEIDSESVTIKHIKRWLADWELREKGEAGMEVEIAKPSGHKVAIVGAGPGGLQAAVDLAKAGHDVTIFDSQEKPGGMLLSGIPSFRLPKDVLQKECELVFKLGVGYKPNTTIGKDIPLKQLIKEYDAVYLSVGAYKEGKMNIPGEELEGVAGGVQFLGALNRGEKPRIGRKVAVVGGGNSAMDAARSALRMGSEVTVIYRRTEKEMPAIADEVRAAREEGVKFMLLTNPVRFNGEKGRLKSVEVIHMELGEPDSSGRRRPVPLEGSEEILEFDNVFLAVGEKPELSFIAPDDGIFLTSWGTIAVDEETLITSNPKVFAGGDCVTGPATFIDAAGAGRKAARSINLMLDGKDFASNRANELSRKSDLMGDKDLASPALFKHMPELAVAERVSNFSEVELGYSEEDIVEQAKRCIHCGGCSECRLCEIACEPKAVAHSLKHWTEEVNVGAIVVATGFELMPLDRMPEYGGGKFANVIDAMQFERILCASGPTAGEVRRPSDGKVPKKIAFIHCAGSRDPEHGVAYCSRVCCMYSIKQAMLYKHTVHDGEAYLFYIDIRSNGKRYEEFYARTLEEEHATFIRGKVSRLYEQNGTVTVYAEDTLSGQSVTLDADLVVVAPAMLPSTAVQELASKLRLATDEYGWISEAHPKLRAVETLTGGIFVAGVTQFPKDITDTVSQASGAAGKVLAMLSRETLEREPLIAEVDQDICTGCGICEAICPYEAPKVDSIKKKARVNEALCEGCGACAAACPSHSVRLRNASRTQLFAMIDEATREY
;
A
#
# COMPACT_ATOMS: atom_id res chain seq x y z
N MET A 1 33.36 -3.43 -56.84
CA MET A 1 34.07 -3.65 -55.56
C MET A 1 34.89 -4.92 -55.66
N LYS A 2 36.11 -4.96 -55.10
CA LYS A 2 36.95 -6.17 -55.01
C LYS A 2 36.26 -7.17 -54.08
N LYS A 3 36.12 -8.44 -54.49
CA LYS A 3 35.53 -9.48 -53.62
C LYS A 3 36.42 -9.68 -52.39
N PRO A 4 35.85 -9.78 -51.17
CA PRO A 4 36.63 -9.93 -49.95
C PRO A 4 37.32 -11.30 -49.91
N ARG A 5 38.55 -11.33 -49.38
CA ARG A 5 39.33 -12.56 -49.15
C ARG A 5 39.03 -13.11 -47.76
N ILE A 6 38.25 -14.17 -47.67
CA ILE A 6 37.78 -14.73 -46.39
C ILE A 6 38.55 -16.00 -46.03
N GLY A 7 38.96 -16.14 -44.77
CA GLY A 7 39.49 -17.38 -44.21
C GLY A 7 38.48 -18.10 -43.32
N VAL A 8 38.33 -19.42 -43.45
CA VAL A 8 37.44 -20.24 -42.62
C VAL A 8 38.25 -21.19 -41.73
N PHE A 9 38.03 -21.13 -40.42
CA PHE A 9 38.74 -21.96 -39.45
C PHE A 9 37.78 -22.86 -38.68
N VAL A 10 37.93 -24.18 -38.80
CA VAL A 10 37.00 -25.18 -38.24
C VAL A 10 37.58 -25.80 -36.97
N CYS A 11 36.90 -25.65 -35.83
CA CYS A 11 37.35 -26.18 -34.55
C CYS A 11 36.86 -27.61 -34.32
N HIS A 12 37.72 -28.47 -33.77
CA HIS A 12 37.30 -29.81 -33.32
C HIS A 12 36.66 -29.78 -31.92
N CYS A 13 37.12 -28.85 -31.07
CA CYS A 13 36.75 -28.75 -29.65
C CYS A 13 36.93 -30.09 -28.90
N GLY A 14 38.04 -30.77 -29.17
CA GLY A 14 38.25 -32.16 -28.77
C GLY A 14 37.27 -33.05 -29.54
N LEU A 15 36.37 -33.74 -28.83
CA LEU A 15 35.29 -34.52 -29.44
C LEU A 15 33.93 -33.80 -29.42
N ASN A 16 33.84 -32.60 -28.86
CA ASN A 16 32.56 -31.89 -28.77
C ASN A 16 31.99 -31.51 -30.14
N ILE A 17 32.84 -31.19 -31.12
CA ILE A 17 32.43 -30.93 -32.51
C ILE A 17 32.84 -32.12 -33.37
N ALA A 18 34.12 -32.51 -33.37
CA ALA A 18 34.63 -33.57 -34.26
C ALA A 18 34.03 -34.97 -34.02
N GLY A 19 33.44 -35.21 -32.84
CA GLY A 19 32.70 -36.45 -32.56
C GLY A 19 31.41 -36.58 -33.38
N THR A 20 30.83 -35.47 -33.83
CA THR A 20 29.52 -35.42 -34.48
C THR A 20 29.53 -34.69 -35.83
N VAL A 21 30.54 -33.86 -36.10
CA VAL A 21 30.73 -33.15 -37.38
C VAL A 21 32.03 -33.66 -38.00
N ASP A 22 32.01 -33.99 -39.28
CA ASP A 22 33.24 -34.25 -40.04
C ASP A 22 33.95 -32.93 -40.34
N VAL A 23 34.81 -32.53 -39.41
CA VAL A 23 35.52 -31.24 -39.42
C VAL A 23 36.55 -31.12 -40.55
N GLU A 24 37.11 -32.24 -41.02
CA GLU A 24 38.04 -32.25 -42.14
C GLU A 24 37.28 -32.02 -43.46
N ARG A 25 36.21 -32.80 -43.67
CA ARG A 25 35.32 -32.61 -44.81
C ARG A 25 34.70 -31.21 -44.83
N LEU A 26 34.26 -30.70 -43.68
CA LEU A 26 33.71 -29.34 -43.55
C LEU A 26 34.74 -28.27 -43.96
N ALA A 27 36.00 -28.41 -43.53
CA ALA A 27 37.07 -27.48 -43.91
C ALA A 27 37.40 -27.57 -45.41
N GLU A 28 37.35 -28.77 -46.00
CA GLU A 28 37.54 -28.96 -47.44
C GLU A 28 36.40 -28.31 -48.25
N GLU A 29 35.15 -28.61 -47.92
CA GLU A 29 33.96 -28.09 -48.61
C GLU A 29 33.83 -26.56 -48.45
N ALA A 30 34.28 -26.00 -47.32
CA ALA A 30 34.30 -24.55 -47.10
C ALA A 30 35.18 -23.79 -48.09
N ARG A 31 36.21 -24.42 -48.68
CA ARG A 31 37.05 -23.81 -49.73
C ARG A 31 36.28 -23.53 -51.02
N GLY A 32 35.21 -24.28 -51.28
CA GLY A 32 34.36 -24.10 -52.46
C GLY A 32 33.38 -22.92 -52.35
N ILE A 33 33.32 -22.24 -51.20
CA ILE A 33 32.41 -21.12 -50.97
C ILE A 33 32.98 -19.85 -51.61
N GLU A 34 32.13 -19.10 -52.32
CA GLU A 34 32.53 -17.87 -52.98
C GLU A 34 33.14 -16.85 -51.99
N GLY A 35 34.36 -16.39 -52.29
CA GLY A 35 35.10 -15.43 -51.45
C GLY A 35 36.02 -16.08 -50.41
N VAL A 36 35.91 -17.39 -50.16
CA VAL A 36 36.84 -18.12 -49.29
C VAL A 36 38.13 -18.42 -50.04
N VAL A 37 39.26 -17.98 -49.50
CA VAL A 37 40.60 -18.21 -50.09
C VAL A 37 41.45 -19.16 -49.26
N PHE A 38 41.06 -19.42 -48.01
CA PHE A 38 41.73 -20.36 -47.12
C PHE A 38 40.69 -21.06 -46.22
N ALA A 39 40.84 -22.38 -46.03
CA ALA A 39 40.10 -23.08 -44.99
C ALA A 39 40.91 -24.23 -44.38
N LYS A 40 40.85 -24.35 -43.05
CA LYS A 40 41.60 -25.36 -42.28
C LYS A 40 40.89 -25.71 -40.97
N SER A 41 41.02 -26.96 -40.56
CA SER A 41 40.57 -27.45 -39.25
C SER A 41 41.72 -27.45 -38.23
N TYR A 42 41.40 -27.29 -36.94
CA TYR A 42 42.36 -27.45 -35.84
C TYR A 42 41.66 -27.87 -34.55
N ILE A 43 42.41 -28.56 -33.67
CA ILE A 43 41.83 -29.24 -32.51
C ILE A 43 41.15 -28.28 -31.53
N TYR A 44 41.82 -27.18 -31.17
CA TYR A 44 41.30 -26.14 -30.28
C TYR A 44 41.60 -24.77 -30.87
N MET A 45 40.67 -24.19 -31.63
CA MET A 45 40.88 -22.88 -32.23
C MET A 45 41.10 -21.75 -31.20
N CYS A 46 40.52 -21.88 -29.99
CA CYS A 46 40.65 -20.85 -28.95
C CYS A 46 41.95 -20.92 -28.14
N SER A 47 42.73 -22.00 -28.28
CA SER A 47 44.05 -22.10 -27.64
C SER A 47 45.04 -21.16 -28.32
N GLU A 48 46.16 -20.86 -27.64
CA GLU A 48 47.22 -20.01 -28.18
C GLU A 48 47.73 -20.50 -29.56
N PRO A 49 48.07 -21.79 -29.77
CA PRO A 49 48.43 -22.28 -31.11
C PRO A 49 47.34 -22.10 -32.16
N GLY A 50 46.06 -22.27 -31.79
CA GLY A 50 44.94 -22.06 -32.69
C GLY A 50 44.77 -20.59 -33.08
N GLN A 51 44.98 -19.68 -32.14
CA GLN A 51 44.95 -18.25 -32.39
C GLN A 51 46.15 -17.78 -33.24
N ASP A 52 47.34 -18.31 -32.99
CA ASP A 52 48.54 -17.95 -33.76
C ASP A 52 48.42 -18.42 -35.21
N LEU A 53 47.86 -19.62 -35.43
CA LEU A 53 47.49 -20.09 -36.77
C LEU A 53 46.58 -19.09 -37.50
N VAL A 54 45.58 -18.54 -36.83
CA VAL A 54 44.69 -17.51 -37.40
C VAL A 54 45.48 -16.25 -37.74
N VAL A 55 46.30 -15.75 -36.81
CA VAL A 55 47.09 -14.53 -36.98
C VAL A 55 48.07 -14.63 -38.16
N GLU A 56 48.82 -15.73 -38.23
CA GLU A 56 49.76 -16.00 -39.32
C GLU A 56 49.05 -16.09 -40.66
N THR A 57 47.93 -16.83 -40.70
CA THR A 57 47.15 -17.01 -41.93
C THR A 57 46.57 -15.68 -42.42
N ILE A 58 46.03 -14.83 -41.53
CA ILE A 58 45.53 -13.49 -41.92
C ILE A 58 46.62 -12.69 -42.63
N LYS A 59 47.85 -12.71 -42.11
CA LYS A 59 48.99 -11.98 -42.68
C LYS A 59 49.47 -12.59 -43.99
N ASN A 60 49.65 -13.91 -44.03
CA ASN A 60 50.21 -14.64 -45.18
C ASN A 60 49.26 -14.66 -46.37
N GLU A 61 47.96 -14.85 -46.13
CA GLU A 61 46.94 -14.93 -47.18
C GLU A 61 46.28 -13.58 -47.48
N HIS A 62 46.70 -12.50 -46.80
CA HIS A 62 46.14 -11.16 -46.90
C HIS A 62 44.60 -11.17 -46.81
N LEU A 63 44.09 -11.72 -45.71
CA LEU A 63 42.65 -11.89 -45.51
C LEU A 63 41.97 -10.56 -45.15
N ASP A 64 40.82 -10.30 -45.77
CA ASP A 64 39.95 -9.16 -45.50
C ASP A 64 38.88 -9.46 -44.43
N GLY A 65 38.78 -10.71 -43.99
CA GLY A 65 37.83 -11.18 -42.96
C GLY A 65 38.02 -12.66 -42.64
N ILE A 66 37.53 -13.10 -41.47
CA ILE A 66 37.58 -14.50 -41.07
C ILE A 66 36.24 -15.00 -40.50
N VAL A 67 35.95 -16.28 -40.75
CA VAL A 67 34.89 -17.02 -40.07
C VAL A 67 35.53 -18.12 -39.23
N VAL A 68 35.19 -18.19 -37.95
CA VAL A 68 35.63 -19.30 -37.09
C VAL A 68 34.42 -20.18 -36.77
N ALA A 69 34.40 -21.39 -37.32
CA ALA A 69 33.36 -22.37 -37.10
C ALA A 69 33.67 -23.17 -35.82
N ASN A 70 33.05 -22.78 -34.70
CA ASN A 70 33.34 -23.32 -33.38
C ASN A 70 32.11 -23.32 -32.45
N CYS A 71 32.28 -22.89 -31.20
CA CYS A 71 31.23 -22.73 -30.21
C CYS A 71 30.45 -21.41 -30.36
N SER A 72 29.54 -21.15 -29.42
CA SER A 72 28.75 -19.92 -29.38
C SER A 72 29.57 -18.62 -29.45
N PRO A 73 29.11 -17.61 -30.21
CA PRO A 73 29.69 -16.26 -30.17
C PRO A 73 29.68 -15.66 -28.76
N THR A 74 28.69 -16.00 -27.93
CA THR A 74 28.61 -15.53 -26.53
C THR A 74 29.80 -15.95 -25.67
N LEU A 75 30.57 -16.97 -26.09
CA LEU A 75 31.75 -17.46 -25.39
C LEU A 75 33.05 -16.89 -25.97
N HIS A 76 33.28 -17.05 -27.28
CA HIS A 76 34.59 -16.80 -27.88
C HIS A 76 34.63 -15.74 -28.99
N GLU A 77 33.53 -15.04 -29.30
CA GLU A 77 33.57 -13.95 -30.29
C GLU A 77 34.63 -12.89 -29.92
N ARG A 78 34.60 -12.38 -28.68
CA ARG A 78 35.61 -11.42 -28.19
C ARG A 78 37.03 -11.97 -28.24
N THR A 79 37.20 -13.28 -28.09
CA THR A 79 38.51 -13.94 -28.19
C THR A 79 39.03 -13.79 -29.61
N PHE A 80 38.24 -14.22 -30.60
CA PHE A 80 38.67 -14.18 -32.00
C PHE A 80 38.67 -12.77 -32.60
N ARG A 81 37.83 -11.84 -32.13
CA ARG A 81 37.92 -10.41 -32.46
C ARG A 81 39.29 -9.85 -32.06
N LYS A 82 39.76 -10.15 -30.84
CA LYS A 82 41.13 -9.80 -30.39
C LYS A 82 42.20 -10.52 -31.20
N THR A 83 42.00 -11.78 -31.55
CA THR A 83 42.92 -12.54 -32.42
C THR A 83 43.06 -11.88 -33.80
N GLY A 84 41.95 -11.51 -34.43
CA GLY A 84 41.96 -10.76 -35.70
C GLY A 84 42.67 -9.42 -35.56
N GLN A 85 42.38 -8.68 -34.48
CA GLN A 85 43.03 -7.40 -34.19
C GLN A 85 44.55 -7.52 -34.02
N ARG A 86 45.06 -8.59 -33.38
CA ARG A 86 46.51 -8.89 -33.30
C ARG A 86 47.16 -9.04 -34.68
N ALA A 87 46.39 -9.41 -35.70
CA ALA A 87 46.85 -9.53 -37.08
C ALA A 87 46.63 -8.25 -37.92
N GLY A 88 46.05 -7.20 -37.35
CA GLY A 88 45.68 -5.96 -38.06
C GLY A 88 44.32 -6.01 -38.76
N LEU A 89 43.53 -7.07 -38.56
CA LEU A 89 42.18 -7.19 -39.10
C LEU A 89 41.18 -6.42 -38.23
N ASN A 90 40.23 -5.71 -38.85
CA ASN A 90 39.16 -5.04 -38.11
C ASN A 90 38.32 -6.07 -37.32
N PRO A 91 38.06 -5.85 -36.01
CA PRO A 91 37.32 -6.80 -35.18
C PRO A 91 35.94 -7.18 -35.71
N TYR A 92 35.26 -6.29 -36.43
CA TYR A 92 33.93 -6.52 -36.99
C TYR A 92 33.98 -7.12 -38.41
N ARG A 93 35.15 -7.63 -38.79
CA ARG A 93 35.39 -8.50 -39.94
C ARG A 93 35.72 -9.93 -39.48
N VAL A 94 35.33 -10.28 -38.25
CA VAL A 94 35.46 -11.59 -37.63
C VAL A 94 34.08 -12.07 -37.24
N GLU A 95 33.64 -13.20 -37.81
CA GLU A 95 32.34 -13.80 -37.53
C GLU A 95 32.49 -15.23 -36.97
N ILE A 96 31.53 -15.66 -36.15
CA ILE A 96 31.50 -16.98 -35.54
C ILE A 96 30.36 -17.80 -36.15
N ALA A 97 30.71 -18.94 -36.75
CA ALA A 97 29.75 -19.96 -37.14
C ALA A 97 29.57 -20.95 -35.98
N ASN A 98 28.45 -20.88 -35.28
CA ASN A 98 28.19 -21.77 -34.14
C ASN A 98 27.83 -23.18 -34.61
N ILE A 99 28.81 -24.07 -34.61
CA ILE A 99 28.64 -25.47 -35.02
C ILE A 99 28.70 -26.45 -33.83
N ARG A 100 28.78 -25.94 -32.58
CA ARG A 100 28.74 -26.77 -31.38
C ARG A 100 27.36 -26.80 -30.75
N GLU A 101 26.95 -25.70 -30.12
CA GLU A 101 25.66 -25.61 -29.42
C GLU A 101 24.46 -25.71 -30.39
N GLN A 102 24.61 -25.22 -31.63
CA GLN A 102 23.53 -25.24 -32.62
C GLN A 102 23.59 -26.43 -33.59
N VAL A 103 24.69 -27.20 -33.60
CA VAL A 103 24.88 -28.32 -34.55
C VAL A 103 25.36 -29.59 -33.84
N SER A 104 26.61 -29.67 -33.36
CA SER A 104 27.13 -30.96 -32.87
C SER A 104 26.40 -31.50 -31.62
N TRP A 105 26.10 -30.66 -30.63
CA TRP A 105 25.47 -31.12 -29.38
C TRP A 105 24.00 -31.55 -29.53
N PRO A 106 23.16 -30.87 -30.34
CA PRO A 106 21.78 -31.32 -30.56
C PRO A 106 21.65 -32.53 -31.48
N HIS A 107 22.67 -32.83 -32.31
CA HIS A 107 22.60 -33.89 -33.34
C HIS A 107 23.58 -35.06 -33.11
N PRO A 108 23.75 -35.60 -31.89
CA PRO A 108 24.85 -36.51 -31.56
C PRO A 108 24.83 -37.85 -32.33
N LYS A 109 23.73 -38.19 -33.00
CA LYS A 109 23.49 -39.49 -33.65
C LYS A 109 23.57 -39.48 -35.17
N ASP A 110 23.58 -38.31 -35.81
CA ASP A 110 23.58 -38.19 -37.28
C ASP A 110 24.72 -37.30 -37.76
N LYS A 111 25.88 -37.92 -37.96
CA LYS A 111 27.11 -37.23 -38.36
C LYS A 111 26.99 -36.61 -39.76
N GLU A 112 26.28 -37.25 -40.68
CA GLU A 112 26.12 -36.73 -42.04
C GLU A 112 25.22 -35.49 -42.07
N GLN A 113 24.07 -35.56 -41.40
CA GLN A 113 23.18 -34.40 -41.27
C GLN A 113 23.85 -33.25 -40.51
N ALA A 114 24.55 -33.55 -39.41
CA ALA A 114 25.28 -32.53 -38.65
C ALA A 114 26.37 -31.86 -39.48
N THR A 115 27.10 -32.62 -40.31
CA THR A 115 28.15 -32.07 -41.20
C THR A 115 27.54 -31.17 -42.28
N ARG A 116 26.44 -31.60 -42.92
CA ARG A 116 25.71 -30.76 -43.88
C ARG A 116 25.19 -29.48 -43.25
N LYS A 117 24.56 -29.58 -42.06
CA LYS A 117 24.08 -28.41 -41.32
C LYS A 117 25.22 -27.46 -40.97
N ALA A 118 26.36 -27.98 -40.51
CA ALA A 118 27.54 -27.17 -40.19
C ALA A 118 28.05 -26.42 -41.43
N LEU A 119 28.05 -27.05 -42.60
CA LEU A 119 28.42 -26.39 -43.86
C LEU A 119 27.46 -25.25 -44.20
N THR A 120 26.14 -25.45 -44.06
CA THR A 120 25.14 -24.40 -44.28
C THR A 120 25.38 -23.21 -43.35
N VAL A 121 25.61 -23.45 -42.05
CA VAL A 121 25.93 -22.40 -41.06
C VAL A 121 27.22 -21.65 -41.44
N VAL A 122 28.24 -22.36 -41.95
CA VAL A 122 29.46 -21.71 -42.45
C VAL A 122 29.17 -20.87 -43.69
N ARG A 123 28.38 -21.37 -44.66
CA ARG A 123 28.01 -20.63 -45.88
C ARG A 123 27.27 -19.34 -45.58
N GLU A 124 26.21 -19.38 -44.76
CA GLU A 124 25.45 -18.19 -44.40
C GLU A 124 26.34 -17.16 -43.67
N THR A 125 27.23 -17.63 -42.79
CA THR A 125 28.13 -16.76 -42.02
C THR A 125 29.18 -16.09 -42.92
N VAL A 126 29.78 -16.85 -43.86
CA VAL A 126 30.68 -16.29 -44.87
C VAL A 126 29.95 -15.27 -45.74
N ARG A 127 28.70 -15.57 -46.12
CA ARG A 127 27.90 -14.68 -46.96
C ARG A 127 27.56 -13.36 -46.24
N LYS A 128 27.22 -13.43 -44.96
CA LYS A 128 27.04 -12.25 -44.09
C LYS A 128 28.34 -11.43 -44.02
N LEU A 129 29.45 -12.09 -43.68
CA LEU A 129 30.76 -11.45 -43.53
C LEU A 129 31.22 -10.73 -44.81
N ALA A 130 30.90 -11.28 -45.98
CA ALA A 130 31.24 -10.66 -47.26
C ALA A 130 30.61 -9.25 -47.43
N LEU A 131 29.50 -8.98 -46.74
CA LEU A 131 28.76 -7.72 -46.74
C LEU A 131 29.04 -6.83 -45.52
N ASP A 132 29.74 -7.34 -44.51
CA ASP A 132 30.07 -6.60 -43.30
C ASP A 132 31.00 -5.42 -43.58
N ARG A 133 30.78 -4.33 -42.86
CA ARG A 133 31.63 -3.15 -42.91
C ARG A 133 32.66 -3.23 -41.79
N SER A 134 33.85 -2.66 -42.02
CA SER A 134 34.75 -2.36 -40.92
C SER A 134 34.13 -1.29 -40.03
N LEU A 135 34.04 -1.57 -38.73
CA LEU A 135 33.46 -0.65 -37.76
C LEU A 135 34.52 -0.29 -36.71
N GLU A 136 34.40 0.91 -36.14
CA GLU A 136 35.24 1.35 -35.04
C GLU A 136 34.40 1.43 -33.77
N PRO A 137 34.85 0.82 -32.66
CA PRO A 137 34.24 1.04 -31.37
C PRO A 137 34.27 2.52 -31.00
N PHE A 138 33.22 3.00 -30.36
CA PHE A 138 33.18 4.37 -29.83
C PHE A 138 33.34 4.36 -28.32
N GLN A 139 33.85 5.46 -27.76
CA GLN A 139 34.09 5.61 -26.34
C GLN A 139 32.94 6.40 -25.72
N VAL A 140 32.43 5.93 -24.58
CA VAL A 140 31.47 6.66 -23.75
C VAL A 140 32.13 7.02 -22.41
N PRO A 141 31.90 8.21 -21.85
CA PRO A 141 32.42 8.57 -20.53
C PRO A 141 31.81 7.68 -19.45
N ILE A 142 32.49 7.54 -18.32
CA ILE A 142 31.98 6.81 -17.15
C ILE A 142 31.71 7.79 -16.00
N THR A 143 30.56 7.63 -15.38
CA THR A 143 30.28 8.24 -14.08
C THR A 143 30.95 7.42 -12.97
N HIS A 144 31.89 8.02 -12.26
CA HIS A 144 32.71 7.34 -11.25
C HIS A 144 32.01 7.16 -9.88
N LYS A 145 30.72 6.79 -9.92
CA LYS A 145 29.90 6.49 -8.74
C LYS A 145 29.22 5.14 -8.91
N ALA A 146 28.94 4.45 -7.81
CA ALA A 146 28.18 3.21 -7.81
C ALA A 146 26.86 3.33 -7.03
N LEU A 147 25.88 2.53 -7.40
CA LEU A 147 24.68 2.29 -6.62
C LEU A 147 24.70 0.84 -6.12
N VAL A 148 24.43 0.63 -4.84
CA VAL A 148 24.23 -0.69 -4.25
C VAL A 148 22.80 -0.77 -3.73
N ILE A 149 22.04 -1.76 -4.20
CA ILE A 149 20.63 -1.94 -3.87
C ILE A 149 20.48 -3.13 -2.92
N GLY A 150 20.15 -2.85 -1.66
CA GLY A 150 19.99 -3.84 -0.59
C GLY A 150 21.08 -3.71 0.48
N GLY A 151 20.70 -3.32 1.69
CA GLY A 151 21.57 -3.11 2.85
C GLY A 151 21.85 -4.37 3.67
N GLY A 152 21.79 -5.55 3.07
CA GLY A 152 22.23 -6.80 3.73
C GLY A 152 23.75 -6.94 3.76
N VAL A 153 24.26 -8.05 4.31
CA VAL A 153 25.70 -8.34 4.36
C VAL A 153 26.41 -8.21 3.00
N ALA A 154 25.76 -8.63 1.92
CA ALA A 154 26.31 -8.53 0.56
C ALA A 154 26.46 -7.07 0.11
N GLY A 155 25.42 -6.26 0.28
CA GLY A 155 25.44 -4.87 -0.17
C GLY A 155 26.32 -3.98 0.71
N ILE A 156 26.33 -4.21 2.03
CA ILE A 156 27.26 -3.53 2.94
C ILE A 156 28.71 -3.82 2.52
N GLN A 157 29.06 -5.09 2.30
CA GLN A 157 30.41 -5.46 1.89
C GLN A 157 30.78 -4.85 0.52
N ALA A 158 29.89 -4.95 -0.46
CA ALA A 158 30.14 -4.37 -1.79
C ALA A 158 30.30 -2.84 -1.72
N ALA A 159 29.48 -2.16 -0.92
CA ALA A 159 29.57 -0.71 -0.75
C ALA A 159 30.89 -0.29 -0.08
N LEU A 160 31.28 -0.97 0.99
CA LEU A 160 32.57 -0.73 1.66
C LEU A 160 33.74 -0.94 0.70
N ASP A 161 33.81 -2.09 0.03
CA ASP A 161 34.94 -2.39 -0.88
C ASP A 161 35.04 -1.40 -2.05
N ILE A 162 33.91 -0.95 -2.61
CA ILE A 162 33.90 0.07 -3.68
C ILE A 162 34.34 1.43 -3.12
N ALA A 163 33.86 1.79 -1.93
CA ALA A 163 34.13 3.07 -1.29
C ALA A 163 35.58 3.21 -0.80
N ASP A 164 36.15 2.12 -0.28
CA ASP A 164 37.57 1.99 0.07
C ASP A 164 38.47 2.05 -1.19
N GLY A 165 37.94 1.62 -2.33
CA GLY A 165 38.55 1.82 -3.64
C GLY A 165 38.53 3.28 -4.13
N GLY A 166 37.95 4.21 -3.37
CA GLY A 166 37.96 5.65 -3.63
C GLY A 166 36.78 6.19 -4.43
N HIS A 167 35.72 5.40 -4.63
CA HIS A 167 34.53 5.81 -5.39
C HIS A 167 33.33 6.13 -4.49
N GLU A 168 32.51 7.10 -4.88
CA GLU A 168 31.24 7.37 -4.19
C GLU A 168 30.24 6.24 -4.42
N VAL A 169 29.53 5.85 -3.37
CA VAL A 169 28.52 4.79 -3.38
C VAL A 169 27.22 5.29 -2.78
N TYR A 170 26.11 5.12 -3.49
CA TYR A 170 24.78 5.23 -2.92
C TYR A 170 24.34 3.84 -2.44
N LEU A 171 24.09 3.67 -1.15
CA LEU A 171 23.61 2.41 -0.57
C LEU A 171 22.13 2.53 -0.23
N VAL A 172 21.26 1.94 -1.04
CA VAL A 172 19.79 2.02 -0.89
C VAL A 172 19.28 0.80 -0.12
N GLU A 173 18.51 1.03 0.94
CA GLU A 173 17.88 -0.01 1.74
C GLU A 173 16.41 0.30 1.99
N ARG A 174 15.55 -0.69 1.70
CA ARG A 174 14.09 -0.59 1.80
C ARG A 174 13.59 -0.40 3.24
N ARG A 175 14.22 -1.06 4.21
CA ARG A 175 13.88 -0.97 5.64
C ARG A 175 14.50 0.29 6.26
N PRO A 176 14.02 0.73 7.44
CA PRO A 176 14.64 1.85 8.16
C PRO A 176 16.09 1.61 8.63
N THR A 177 16.61 0.40 8.48
CA THR A 177 17.94 -0.02 8.92
C THR A 177 18.59 -0.95 7.91
N ILE A 178 19.92 -0.87 7.79
CA ILE A 178 20.75 -1.89 7.16
C ILE A 178 20.98 -3.09 8.12
N GLY A 179 21.58 -4.17 7.60
CA GLY A 179 21.94 -5.40 8.31
C GLY A 179 21.32 -6.67 7.71
N GLY A 180 20.12 -6.56 7.12
CA GLY A 180 19.40 -7.67 6.47
C GLY A 180 19.08 -8.84 7.42
N ASN A 181 18.81 -10.02 6.83
CA ASN A 181 18.38 -11.21 7.58
C ASN A 181 19.47 -11.75 8.52
N MET A 182 20.74 -11.46 8.26
CA MET A 182 21.86 -11.90 9.10
C MET A 182 21.74 -11.39 10.54
N LEU A 183 21.23 -10.18 10.75
CA LEU A 183 21.05 -9.62 12.10
C LEU A 183 19.83 -10.13 12.85
N GLN A 184 18.97 -10.90 12.19
CA GLN A 184 17.87 -11.58 12.86
C GLN A 184 18.30 -12.94 13.44
N LEU A 185 19.45 -13.47 13.02
CA LEU A 185 20.00 -14.73 13.51
C LEU A 185 20.46 -14.61 14.97
N SER A 186 20.45 -15.73 15.70
CA SER A 186 21.02 -15.82 17.04
C SER A 186 22.56 -15.92 16.97
N GLU A 187 23.06 -16.88 16.19
CA GLU A 187 24.47 -17.20 15.93
C GLU A 187 24.67 -17.58 14.46
N THR A 188 25.92 -17.50 13.96
CA THR A 188 26.28 -17.94 12.61
C THR A 188 27.05 -19.25 12.64
N PHE A 189 26.61 -20.25 11.86
CA PHE A 189 27.39 -21.48 11.66
C PHE A 189 28.63 -21.20 10.78
N PRO A 190 29.71 -22.00 10.90
CA PRO A 190 29.91 -23.09 11.86
C PRO A 190 30.58 -22.63 13.17
N THR A 191 30.94 -21.34 13.27
CA THR A 191 31.73 -20.81 14.38
C THR A 191 30.91 -20.51 15.63
N LEU A 192 29.59 -20.36 15.48
CA LEU A 192 28.66 -19.89 16.52
C LEU A 192 28.94 -18.44 16.97
N ASP A 193 29.53 -17.63 16.10
CA ASP A 193 29.72 -16.21 16.38
C ASP A 193 28.37 -15.48 16.43
N CYS A 194 28.28 -14.48 17.30
CA CYS A 194 27.15 -13.58 17.33
C CYS A 194 27.14 -12.70 16.06
N PRO A 195 26.04 -12.66 15.28
CA PRO A 195 25.97 -11.86 14.05
C PRO A 195 26.12 -10.37 14.33
N GLN A 196 25.63 -9.88 15.49
CA GLN A 196 25.77 -8.48 15.87
C GLN A 196 27.23 -8.07 16.09
N CYS A 197 28.07 -8.96 16.63
CA CYS A 197 29.49 -8.70 16.86
C CYS A 197 30.27 -8.48 15.56
N ILE A 198 29.85 -9.13 14.47
CA ILE A 198 30.53 -9.06 13.18
C ILE A 198 29.88 -8.04 12.22
N MET A 199 28.57 -7.86 12.28
CA MET A 199 27.83 -7.01 11.33
C MET A 199 27.63 -5.58 11.82
N THR A 200 27.39 -5.35 13.12
CA THR A 200 27.19 -3.98 13.65
C THR A 200 28.39 -3.07 13.39
N PRO A 201 29.65 -3.53 13.53
CA PRO A 201 30.81 -2.73 13.13
C PRO A 201 30.77 -2.33 11.65
N LYS A 202 30.49 -3.27 10.74
CA LYS A 202 30.38 -3.00 9.30
C LYS A 202 29.24 -2.05 8.96
N MET A 203 28.11 -2.15 9.66
CA MET A 203 26.99 -1.21 9.51
C MET A 203 27.38 0.21 9.93
N THR A 204 28.08 0.33 11.07
CA THR A 204 28.56 1.62 11.58
C THR A 204 29.58 2.23 10.64
N GLU A 205 30.53 1.40 10.17
CA GLU A 205 31.53 1.76 9.17
C GLU A 205 30.87 2.28 7.90
N ALA A 206 29.92 1.53 7.32
CA ALA A 206 29.22 1.95 6.12
C ALA A 206 28.43 3.26 6.30
N ALA A 207 27.82 3.48 7.47
CA ALA A 207 27.07 4.69 7.76
C ALA A 207 27.95 5.93 8.02
N GLN A 208 29.21 5.73 8.41
CA GLN A 208 30.17 6.80 8.71
C GLN A 208 31.19 7.01 7.58
N HIS A 209 31.22 6.12 6.60
CA HIS A 209 32.20 6.17 5.52
C HIS A 209 31.97 7.43 4.64
N PRO A 210 33.01 8.26 4.40
CA PRO A 210 32.86 9.55 3.70
C PRO A 210 32.37 9.42 2.25
N ASN A 211 32.63 8.27 1.61
CA ASN A 211 32.20 7.99 0.24
C ASN A 211 30.89 7.20 0.16
N ILE A 212 30.21 6.88 1.28
CA ILE A 212 28.94 6.14 1.24
C ILE A 212 27.78 7.05 1.62
N HIS A 213 26.86 7.24 0.67
CA HIS A 213 25.59 7.90 0.86
C HIS A 213 24.55 6.85 1.26
N LEU A 214 24.33 6.70 2.57
CA LEU A 214 23.39 5.72 3.09
C LEU A 214 21.94 6.20 2.98
N LEU A 215 21.17 5.54 2.11
CA LEU A 215 19.78 5.84 1.81
C LEU A 215 18.85 4.74 2.34
N THR A 216 18.67 4.67 3.67
CA THR A 216 17.68 3.75 4.28
C THR A 216 16.24 4.26 4.14
N TYR A 217 15.29 3.34 4.32
CA TYR A 217 13.86 3.56 4.12
C TYR A 217 13.53 4.06 2.71
N SER A 218 14.13 3.43 1.70
CA SER A 218 14.06 3.88 0.30
C SER A 218 14.06 2.74 -0.69
N ASP A 219 13.37 2.96 -1.80
CA ASP A 219 13.21 1.99 -2.88
C ASP A 219 13.61 2.63 -4.21
N VAL A 220 14.18 1.82 -5.11
CA VAL A 220 14.46 2.26 -6.48
C VAL A 220 13.15 2.26 -7.28
N GLU A 221 12.76 3.42 -7.79
CA GLU A 221 11.52 3.62 -8.53
C GLU A 221 11.73 3.36 -10.02
N GLU A 222 12.76 3.99 -10.60
CA GLU A 222 13.05 3.97 -12.03
C GLU A 222 14.56 3.95 -12.28
N VAL A 223 15.00 3.21 -13.30
CA VAL A 223 16.38 3.23 -13.80
C VAL A 223 16.36 3.39 -15.31
N SER A 224 17.08 4.40 -15.78
CA SER A 224 17.27 4.69 -17.19
C SER A 224 18.76 4.91 -17.50
N GLY A 225 19.10 5.17 -18.76
CA GLY A 225 20.48 5.32 -19.19
C GLY A 225 21.12 4.00 -19.63
N TYR A 226 22.44 3.93 -19.55
CA TYR A 226 23.25 2.84 -20.13
C TYR A 226 24.50 2.57 -19.28
N ILE A 227 25.23 1.49 -19.60
CA ILE A 227 26.47 1.14 -18.91
C ILE A 227 27.41 2.35 -18.75
N GLY A 228 27.78 2.66 -17.50
CA GLY A 228 28.64 3.79 -17.18
C GLY A 228 27.89 5.11 -16.93
N ASN A 229 26.61 5.23 -17.27
CA ASN A 229 25.79 6.43 -17.04
C ASN A 229 24.30 6.05 -16.86
N PHE A 230 23.95 5.60 -15.66
CA PHE A 230 22.58 5.31 -15.27
C PHE A 230 21.98 6.47 -14.48
N ASP A 231 20.80 6.91 -14.89
CA ASP A 231 19.98 7.85 -14.14
C ASP A 231 18.95 7.06 -13.34
N VAL A 232 19.02 7.19 -12.01
CA VAL A 232 18.24 6.39 -11.06
C VAL A 232 17.36 7.31 -10.23
N LYS A 233 16.05 7.05 -10.25
CA LYS A 233 15.09 7.70 -9.33
C LYS A 233 14.87 6.82 -8.12
N ILE A 234 15.09 7.39 -6.95
CA ILE A 234 14.98 6.73 -5.65
C ILE A 234 13.79 7.36 -4.92
N HIS A 235 12.78 6.55 -4.62
CA HIS A 235 11.66 6.94 -3.79
C HIS A 235 12.03 6.82 -2.31
N ARG A 236 12.10 7.96 -1.63
CA ARG A 236 12.46 8.08 -0.21
C ARG A 236 11.17 8.12 0.62
N LYS A 237 10.95 7.09 1.44
CA LYS A 237 9.76 7.04 2.30
C LYS A 237 9.93 8.03 3.46
N SER A 238 8.84 8.73 3.79
CA SER A 238 8.82 9.62 4.96
C SER A 238 8.88 8.79 6.23
N PRO A 239 9.92 8.95 7.09
CA PRO A 239 9.92 8.32 8.39
C PRO A 239 8.92 8.99 9.37
N TYR A 240 8.29 10.10 8.97
CA TYR A 240 7.48 11.01 9.79
C TYR A 240 8.19 11.51 11.05
N ILE A 241 9.51 11.38 11.07
CA ILE A 241 10.43 11.85 12.10
C ILE A 241 11.62 12.45 11.37
N ASP A 242 11.89 13.73 11.60
CA ASP A 242 13.09 14.40 11.12
C ASP A 242 14.33 13.72 11.73
N TRP A 243 14.98 12.87 10.92
CA TRP A 243 16.16 12.11 11.33
C TRP A 243 17.37 13.00 11.64
N SER A 244 17.40 14.25 11.17
CA SER A 244 18.45 15.20 11.56
C SER A 244 18.34 15.62 13.03
N LYS A 245 17.11 15.67 13.57
CA LYS A 245 16.82 16.05 14.97
C LYS A 245 16.65 14.86 15.92
N CYS A 246 16.29 13.69 15.38
CA CYS A 246 16.04 12.51 16.20
C CYS A 246 17.34 12.02 16.90
N ASN A 247 17.28 11.84 18.21
CA ASN A 247 18.40 11.34 19.03
C ASN A 247 18.28 9.85 19.40
N GLY A 248 17.23 9.15 18.96
CA GLY A 248 17.03 7.72 19.23
C GLY A 248 16.60 7.35 20.65
N CYS A 249 16.03 8.29 21.43
CA CYS A 249 15.67 8.13 22.85
C CYS A 249 14.52 7.17 23.17
N SER A 250 13.68 6.81 22.19
CA SER A 250 12.49 5.94 22.31
C SER A 250 11.22 6.51 22.96
N ASP A 251 11.20 7.78 23.39
CA ASP A 251 10.03 8.33 24.09
C ASP A 251 8.75 8.33 23.23
N CYS A 252 8.88 8.54 21.93
CA CYS A 252 7.78 8.42 20.97
C CYS A 252 7.15 7.02 20.94
N ALA A 253 7.95 5.96 21.12
CA ALA A 253 7.46 4.59 21.16
C ALA A 253 6.79 4.27 22.51
N ARG A 254 7.35 4.78 23.62
CA ARG A 254 6.82 4.55 24.97
C ARG A 254 5.39 5.06 25.14
N VAL A 255 5.08 6.23 24.58
CA VAL A 255 3.75 6.84 24.67
C VAL A 255 2.77 6.37 23.58
N CYS A 256 3.23 5.56 22.62
CA CYS A 256 2.41 5.14 21.49
C CYS A 256 1.34 4.12 21.93
N PRO A 257 0.04 4.43 21.77
CA PRO A 257 -1.04 3.50 22.13
C PRO A 257 -1.25 2.38 21.10
N VAL A 258 -0.71 2.54 19.89
CA VAL A 258 -0.91 1.59 18.79
C VAL A 258 0.09 0.45 18.89
N GLU A 259 -0.41 -0.78 18.82
CA GLU A 259 0.38 -2.01 18.71
C GLU A 259 0.28 -2.61 17.30
N MET A 260 1.38 -3.17 16.83
CA MET A 260 1.52 -3.83 15.53
C MET A 260 2.37 -5.10 15.70
N LYS A 261 2.25 -6.08 14.81
CA LYS A 261 3.17 -7.23 14.80
C LYS A 261 4.58 -6.77 14.42
N SER A 262 5.60 -7.30 15.08
CA SER A 262 6.99 -7.03 14.75
C SER A 262 7.40 -7.86 13.52
N GLU A 263 7.67 -7.22 12.39
CA GLU A 263 8.23 -7.88 11.20
C GLU A 263 9.67 -8.31 11.46
N TRP A 264 10.37 -7.62 12.35
CA TRP A 264 11.73 -7.99 12.75
C TRP A 264 11.76 -9.32 13.50
N ASP A 265 10.74 -9.56 14.34
CA ASP A 265 10.60 -10.78 15.12
C ASP A 265 9.65 -11.80 14.48
N HIS A 266 9.36 -11.68 13.17
CA HIS A 266 8.53 -12.63 12.42
C HIS A 266 7.15 -12.89 13.08
N GLY A 267 6.54 -11.83 13.61
CA GLY A 267 5.21 -11.87 14.23
C GLY A 267 5.16 -12.44 15.65
N LEU A 268 6.28 -12.87 16.24
CA LEU A 268 6.33 -13.44 17.59
C LEU A 268 6.12 -12.40 18.70
N SER A 269 6.35 -11.12 18.40
CA SER A 269 6.19 -10.02 19.34
C SER A 269 5.36 -8.88 18.74
N ARG A 270 4.96 -7.97 19.61
CA ARG A 270 4.32 -6.72 19.24
C ARG A 270 5.33 -5.57 19.32
N ARG A 271 5.28 -4.67 18.36
CA ARG A 271 5.96 -3.37 18.37
C ARG A 271 4.93 -2.25 18.38
N LYS A 272 5.39 -1.01 18.54
CA LYS A 272 4.56 0.18 18.43
C LYS A 272 4.56 0.71 16.99
N ALA A 273 3.62 1.61 16.67
CA ALA A 273 3.62 2.30 15.37
C ALA A 273 4.84 3.23 15.23
N ALA A 274 5.22 3.96 16.29
CA ALA A 274 6.53 4.59 16.38
C ALA A 274 7.56 3.56 16.85
N TYR A 275 8.54 3.22 16.02
CA TYR A 275 9.45 2.11 16.29
C TYR A 275 10.86 2.34 15.75
N ARG A 276 11.79 1.55 16.29
CA ARG A 276 13.11 1.28 15.72
C ARG A 276 13.20 -0.24 15.55
N PRO A 277 13.64 -0.78 14.40
CA PRO A 277 13.54 -2.22 14.13
C PRO A 277 14.19 -3.12 15.20
N PHE A 278 15.35 -2.72 15.71
CA PHE A 278 16.04 -3.38 16.83
C PHE A 278 16.98 -2.38 17.53
N ALA A 279 17.65 -2.78 18.61
CA ALA A 279 18.41 -1.85 19.45
C ALA A 279 19.63 -1.23 18.74
N GLN A 280 20.38 -2.02 17.97
CA GLN A 280 21.61 -1.61 17.27
C GLN A 280 21.34 -1.23 15.79
N ALA A 281 20.11 -0.84 15.46
CA ALA A 281 19.75 -0.42 14.10
C ALA A 281 20.62 0.77 13.63
N VAL A 282 20.99 0.74 12.34
CA VAL A 282 21.77 1.79 11.69
C VAL A 282 21.01 2.26 10.43
N PRO A 283 20.64 3.55 10.35
CA PRO A 283 20.88 4.60 11.33
C PRO A 283 20.08 4.38 12.62
N ASN A 284 20.63 4.84 13.75
CA ASN A 284 19.97 4.74 15.05
C ASN A 284 18.84 5.80 15.18
N LYS A 285 17.76 5.60 14.44
CA LYS A 285 16.64 6.54 14.31
C LYS A 285 15.31 5.79 14.41
N PHE A 286 14.29 6.49 14.88
CA PHE A 286 12.92 5.97 14.91
C PHE A 286 12.18 6.36 13.63
N THR A 287 11.18 5.57 13.29
CA THR A 287 10.23 5.79 12.20
C THR A 287 8.81 5.59 12.73
N ILE A 288 7.83 6.23 12.12
CA ILE A 288 6.41 5.96 12.37
C ILE A 288 5.84 5.19 11.19
N ASP A 289 5.28 4.02 11.46
CA ASP A 289 4.55 3.22 10.48
C ASP A 289 3.12 3.73 10.35
N LYS A 290 2.80 4.31 9.20
CA LYS A 290 1.54 4.98 8.90
C LYS A 290 1.10 4.61 7.49
N SER A 291 -0.17 4.24 7.34
CA SER A 291 -0.79 4.00 6.03
C SER A 291 -0.95 5.29 5.23
N ASP A 292 -0.80 5.20 3.92
CA ASP A 292 -1.09 6.29 2.98
C ASP A 292 -2.61 6.51 2.80
N GLN A 293 -3.43 5.52 3.16
CA GLN A 293 -4.90 5.62 3.15
C GLN A 293 -5.44 6.05 4.53
N GLU A 294 -6.53 6.83 4.54
CA GLU A 294 -7.23 7.16 5.79
C GLU A 294 -7.93 5.93 6.38
N ALA A 295 -7.95 5.81 7.71
CA ALA A 295 -8.73 4.77 8.37
C ALA A 295 -10.23 4.86 7.99
N PRO A 296 -10.96 3.73 7.86
CA PRO A 296 -12.37 3.71 7.46
C PRO A 296 -13.28 4.58 8.32
N CYS A 297 -12.99 4.68 9.62
CA CYS A 297 -13.76 5.51 10.54
C CYS A 297 -13.60 7.01 10.29
N ARG A 298 -12.45 7.45 9.77
CA ARG A 298 -12.16 8.85 9.39
C ARG A 298 -12.71 9.14 7.99
N ALA A 299 -12.43 8.28 7.02
CA ALA A 299 -12.91 8.39 5.64
C ALA A 299 -14.45 8.48 5.58
N ALA A 300 -15.16 7.67 6.36
CA ALA A 300 -16.63 7.66 6.38
C ALA A 300 -17.26 8.87 7.10
N CYS A 301 -16.48 9.69 7.81
CA CYS A 301 -17.00 10.83 8.55
C CYS A 301 -17.15 12.04 7.62
N PRO A 302 -18.35 12.65 7.45
CA PRO A 302 -18.53 13.80 6.55
C PRO A 302 -17.69 15.04 6.88
N VAL A 303 -17.20 15.14 8.12
CA VAL A 303 -16.28 16.20 8.58
C VAL A 303 -14.82 15.72 8.69
N HIS A 304 -14.52 14.48 8.30
CA HIS A 304 -13.19 13.83 8.37
C HIS A 304 -12.54 13.85 9.77
N LEU A 305 -13.34 13.67 10.83
CA LEU A 305 -12.81 13.56 12.19
C LEU A 305 -11.86 12.37 12.33
N ASN A 306 -10.70 12.58 12.95
CA ASN A 306 -9.72 11.52 13.20
C ASN A 306 -10.14 10.60 14.37
N ALA A 307 -11.15 9.75 14.11
CA ALA A 307 -11.63 8.76 15.06
C ALA A 307 -10.57 7.76 15.50
N HIS A 308 -9.69 7.33 14.60
CA HIS A 308 -8.59 6.45 14.94
C HIS A 308 -7.67 7.08 16.00
N GLY A 309 -7.35 8.37 15.86
CA GLY A 309 -6.53 9.14 16.79
C GLY A 309 -7.14 9.31 18.18
N TYR A 310 -8.34 9.88 18.29
CA TYR A 310 -8.92 10.14 19.61
C TYR A 310 -9.35 8.88 20.35
N VAL A 311 -9.72 7.80 19.63
CA VAL A 311 -9.95 6.48 20.24
C VAL A 311 -8.65 5.94 20.84
N ALA A 312 -7.54 6.03 20.11
CA ALA A 312 -6.25 5.57 20.59
C ALA A 312 -5.71 6.40 21.78
N ALA A 313 -5.93 7.72 21.78
CA ALA A 313 -5.60 8.56 22.93
C ALA A 313 -6.49 8.23 24.16
N THR A 314 -7.77 7.94 23.93
CA THR A 314 -8.70 7.51 24.99
C THR A 314 -8.27 6.18 25.62
N SER A 315 -7.80 5.22 24.83
CA SER A 315 -7.31 3.93 25.36
C SER A 315 -6.04 4.07 26.20
N ALA A 316 -5.23 5.13 25.95
CA ALA A 316 -4.09 5.53 26.76
C ALA A 316 -4.43 6.43 27.95
N LYS A 317 -5.71 6.75 28.17
CA LYS A 317 -6.19 7.69 29.20
C LYS A 317 -5.73 9.15 29.01
N GLU A 318 -5.33 9.51 27.80
CA GLU A 318 -4.89 10.86 27.44
C GLU A 318 -6.08 11.69 26.94
N TYR A 319 -7.05 11.94 27.83
CA TYR A 319 -8.36 12.51 27.50
C TYR A 319 -8.29 13.94 26.96
N GLY A 320 -7.39 14.76 27.53
CA GLY A 320 -7.15 16.12 27.04
C GLY A 320 -6.67 16.11 25.59
N GLN A 321 -5.74 15.22 25.25
CA GLN A 321 -5.26 15.06 23.88
C GLN A 321 -6.33 14.46 22.96
N ALA A 322 -7.08 13.46 23.43
CA ALA A 322 -8.19 12.88 22.66
C ALA A 322 -9.23 13.94 22.27
N LEU A 323 -9.57 14.85 23.19
CA LEU A 323 -10.48 15.96 22.91
C LEU A 323 -9.85 17.04 22.03
N SER A 324 -8.55 17.33 22.20
CA SER A 324 -7.78 18.25 21.34
C SER A 324 -7.81 17.81 19.87
N ILE A 325 -7.71 16.50 19.59
CA ILE A 325 -7.83 15.97 18.22
C ILE A 325 -9.19 16.30 17.59
N ILE A 326 -10.26 16.30 18.39
CA ILE A 326 -11.62 16.62 17.92
C ILE A 326 -11.76 18.15 17.75
N ARG A 327 -11.43 18.91 18.79
CA ARG A 327 -11.76 20.35 18.86
C ARG A 327 -10.72 21.25 18.22
N ASN A 328 -9.44 20.97 18.40
CA ASN A 328 -8.36 21.85 17.97
C ASN A 328 -7.87 21.42 16.57
N ASP A 329 -7.40 20.18 16.45
CA ASP A 329 -6.84 19.66 15.20
C ASP A 329 -7.86 19.62 14.07
N ALA A 330 -9.04 19.08 14.36
CA ALA A 330 -10.14 19.03 13.40
C ALA A 330 -11.03 20.27 13.44
N SER A 331 -10.87 21.21 14.39
CA SER A 331 -11.69 22.43 14.48
C SER A 331 -13.20 22.11 14.48
N PHE A 332 -13.60 21.12 15.28
CA PHE A 332 -14.97 20.65 15.40
C PHE A 332 -15.49 20.87 16.82
N PRO A 333 -16.37 21.87 17.05
CA PRO A 333 -16.79 22.24 18.40
C PRO A 333 -17.78 21.25 19.04
N PHE A 334 -18.46 20.44 18.24
CA PHE A 334 -19.67 19.68 18.64
C PHE A 334 -19.39 18.27 19.18
N ALA A 335 -18.38 18.10 20.03
CA ALA A 335 -17.98 16.78 20.53
C ALA A 335 -19.12 16.09 21.33
N GLY A 336 -19.72 16.80 22.27
CA GLY A 336 -20.80 16.36 23.13
C GLY A 336 -22.13 16.19 22.39
N VAL A 337 -22.46 17.11 21.49
CA VAL A 337 -23.62 16.98 20.58
C VAL A 337 -23.46 15.75 19.69
N ALA A 338 -22.33 15.59 19.00
CA ALA A 338 -22.08 14.42 18.16
C ALA A 338 -22.06 13.12 18.95
N GLY A 339 -21.59 13.17 20.21
CA GLY A 339 -21.61 12.04 21.13
C GLY A 339 -23.01 11.54 21.50
N ARG A 340 -24.04 12.36 21.30
CA ARG A 340 -25.44 12.04 21.66
C ARG A 340 -26.31 11.73 20.45
N ILE A 341 -26.21 12.53 19.38
CA ILE A 341 -27.19 12.51 18.27
C ILE A 341 -26.62 12.11 16.90
N CYS A 342 -25.31 11.85 16.79
CA CYS A 342 -24.71 11.46 15.50
C CYS A 342 -25.19 10.09 15.01
N THR A 343 -25.43 9.98 13.70
CA THR A 343 -25.77 8.75 12.97
C THR A 343 -24.58 7.80 12.75
N HIS A 344 -23.41 8.15 13.32
CA HIS A 344 -22.21 7.33 13.47
C HIS A 344 -21.77 6.56 12.19
N PRO A 345 -21.62 7.22 11.03
CA PRO A 345 -21.12 6.55 9.81
C PRO A 345 -19.73 5.92 10.02
N CYS A 346 -18.91 6.53 10.88
CA CYS A 346 -17.63 5.99 11.32
C CYS A 346 -17.73 4.60 11.98
N GLN A 347 -18.79 4.33 12.74
CA GLN A 347 -19.04 3.00 13.32
C GLN A 347 -19.59 2.04 12.28
N LYS A 348 -20.40 2.52 11.33
CA LYS A 348 -20.92 1.70 10.24
C LYS A 348 -19.79 1.11 9.39
N ALA A 349 -18.76 1.91 9.11
CA ALA A 349 -17.57 1.53 8.33
C ALA A 349 -16.45 0.86 9.14
N CYS A 350 -16.60 0.64 10.45
CA CYS A 350 -15.53 0.16 11.31
C CYS A 350 -15.17 -1.32 11.03
N SER A 351 -13.92 -1.59 10.66
CA SER A 351 -13.43 -2.95 10.32
C SER A 351 -13.53 -3.97 11.47
N ARG A 352 -13.62 -3.52 12.73
CA ARG A 352 -13.83 -4.41 13.90
C ARG A 352 -15.07 -5.32 13.78
N LYS A 353 -16.10 -4.88 13.05
CA LYS A 353 -17.34 -5.65 12.85
C LYS A 353 -17.11 -7.00 12.19
N GLU A 354 -16.05 -7.17 11.42
CA GLU A 354 -15.72 -8.45 10.80
C GLU A 354 -15.22 -9.51 11.80
N ILE A 355 -14.95 -9.12 13.05
CA ILE A 355 -14.40 -9.99 14.08
C ILE A 355 -15.50 -10.44 15.04
N ASP A 356 -16.25 -9.49 15.62
CA ASP A 356 -17.25 -9.77 16.66
C ASP A 356 -18.63 -9.17 16.33
N SER A 357 -18.91 -8.84 15.06
CA SER A 357 -20.15 -8.18 14.59
C SER A 357 -20.40 -6.77 15.14
N GLU A 358 -19.55 -6.28 16.05
CA GLU A 358 -19.73 -5.02 16.75
C GLU A 358 -18.66 -3.99 16.38
N SER A 359 -19.04 -2.71 16.35
CA SER A 359 -18.09 -1.62 16.12
C SER A 359 -17.41 -1.17 17.41
N VAL A 360 -16.30 -0.44 17.29
CA VAL A 360 -15.81 0.41 18.39
C VAL A 360 -16.84 1.49 18.70
N THR A 361 -17.03 1.85 19.98
CA THR A 361 -18.06 2.80 20.45
C THR A 361 -17.71 4.28 20.19
N ILE A 362 -17.34 4.61 18.95
CA ILE A 362 -16.77 5.92 18.53
C ILE A 362 -17.71 7.10 18.86
N LYS A 363 -19.04 6.92 18.76
CA LYS A 363 -20.04 7.92 19.17
C LYS A 363 -19.88 8.23 20.66
N HIS A 364 -19.94 7.20 21.50
CA HIS A 364 -19.96 7.36 22.94
C HIS A 364 -18.61 7.76 23.54
N ILE A 365 -17.48 7.46 22.87
CA ILE A 365 -16.17 8.00 23.24
C ILE A 365 -16.18 9.53 23.15
N LYS A 366 -16.76 10.12 22.10
CA LYS A 366 -16.89 11.59 22.00
C LYS A 366 -17.74 12.17 23.12
N ARG A 367 -18.86 11.52 23.43
CA ARG A 367 -19.72 11.92 24.55
C ARG A 367 -18.93 11.92 25.85
N TRP A 368 -18.30 10.81 26.17
CA TRP A 368 -17.55 10.65 27.42
C TRP A 368 -16.46 11.71 27.55
N LEU A 369 -15.73 12.03 26.47
CA LEU A 369 -14.69 13.06 26.47
C LEU A 369 -15.25 14.46 26.75
N ALA A 370 -16.39 14.81 26.13
CA ALA A 370 -17.05 16.10 26.38
C ALA A 370 -17.61 16.18 27.81
N ASP A 371 -18.21 15.11 28.31
CA ASP A 371 -18.75 15.04 29.67
C ASP A 371 -17.62 15.03 30.73
N TRP A 372 -16.47 14.40 30.42
CA TRP A 372 -15.25 14.45 31.23
C TRP A 372 -14.72 15.88 31.33
N GLU A 373 -14.62 16.58 30.20
CA GLU A 373 -14.12 17.95 30.19
C GLU A 373 -14.97 18.87 31.05
N LEU A 374 -16.30 18.80 30.92
CA LEU A 374 -17.20 19.62 31.74
C LEU A 374 -17.10 19.29 33.23
N ARG A 375 -16.86 18.03 33.60
CA ARG A 375 -16.65 17.62 35.00
C ARG A 375 -15.32 18.13 35.57
N GLU A 376 -14.23 18.00 34.81
CA GLU A 376 -12.88 18.34 35.29
C GLU A 376 -12.57 19.84 35.18
N LYS A 377 -13.06 20.51 34.13
CA LYS A 377 -12.72 21.91 33.82
C LYS A 377 -13.87 22.89 34.08
N GLY A 378 -15.11 22.42 34.25
CA GLY A 378 -16.29 23.25 34.46
C GLY A 378 -16.84 23.96 33.21
N GLU A 379 -16.04 24.12 32.16
CA GLU A 379 -16.45 24.70 30.88
C GLU A 379 -15.87 23.94 29.67
N ALA A 380 -16.49 24.15 28.51
CA ALA A 380 -15.98 23.66 27.25
C ALA A 380 -14.86 24.57 26.72
N GLY A 381 -13.75 23.99 26.27
CA GLY A 381 -12.62 24.69 25.67
C GLY A 381 -12.33 24.26 24.23
N MET A 382 -11.95 25.22 23.40
CA MET A 382 -11.45 24.99 22.05
C MET A 382 -10.39 26.03 21.74
N GLU A 383 -9.18 25.57 21.41
CA GLU A 383 -8.01 26.41 21.13
C GLU A 383 -7.59 26.15 19.68
N VAL A 384 -7.90 27.10 18.80
CA VAL A 384 -7.57 27.02 17.38
C VAL A 384 -6.71 28.20 17.02
N GLU A 385 -5.59 27.95 16.35
CA GLU A 385 -4.76 28.99 15.78
C GLU A 385 -5.49 29.65 14.61
N ILE A 386 -5.81 30.94 14.75
CA ILE A 386 -6.47 31.76 13.74
C ILE A 386 -5.41 32.37 12.82
N ALA A 387 -5.58 32.22 11.51
CA ALA A 387 -4.72 32.84 10.52
C ALA A 387 -4.79 34.37 10.60
N LYS A 388 -3.80 35.06 10.01
CA LYS A 388 -3.82 36.53 9.96
C LYS A 388 -5.10 37.03 9.27
N PRO A 389 -5.66 38.18 9.68
CA PRO A 389 -6.86 38.74 9.06
C PRO A 389 -6.73 38.80 7.54
N SER A 390 -7.65 38.13 6.83
CA SER A 390 -7.65 38.09 5.36
C SER A 390 -8.12 39.40 4.74
N GLY A 391 -8.87 40.20 5.50
CA GLY A 391 -9.55 41.41 5.03
C GLY A 391 -10.91 41.15 4.35
N HIS A 392 -11.28 39.88 4.15
CA HIS A 392 -12.55 39.50 3.54
C HIS A 392 -13.67 39.34 4.57
N LYS A 393 -14.90 39.68 4.14
CA LYS A 393 -16.12 39.56 4.94
C LYS A 393 -17.01 38.45 4.40
N VAL A 394 -17.44 37.54 5.27
CA VAL A 394 -18.35 36.45 4.91
C VAL A 394 -19.63 36.49 5.76
N ALA A 395 -20.78 36.45 5.09
CA ALA A 395 -22.08 36.31 5.74
C ALA A 395 -22.54 34.86 5.73
N ILE A 396 -23.03 34.37 6.86
CA ILE A 396 -23.64 33.04 6.96
C ILE A 396 -25.10 33.23 7.38
N VAL A 397 -26.02 32.61 6.65
CA VAL A 397 -27.45 32.65 6.95
C VAL A 397 -27.88 31.31 7.53
N GLY A 398 -28.17 31.29 8.83
CA GLY A 398 -28.50 30.11 9.62
C GLY A 398 -27.38 29.67 10.57
N ALA A 399 -27.69 29.62 11.86
CA ALA A 399 -26.85 29.16 12.97
C ALA A 399 -27.12 27.69 13.32
N GLY A 400 -27.42 26.87 12.32
CA GLY A 400 -27.49 25.41 12.43
C GLY A 400 -26.10 24.76 12.34
N PRO A 401 -26.03 23.42 12.36
CA PRO A 401 -24.75 22.68 12.31
C PRO A 401 -23.86 23.05 11.13
N GLY A 402 -24.43 23.22 9.93
CA GLY A 402 -23.69 23.59 8.73
C GLY A 402 -23.15 25.01 8.81
N GLY A 403 -23.99 25.99 9.17
CA GLY A 403 -23.57 27.38 9.32
C GLY A 403 -22.53 27.59 10.42
N LEU A 404 -22.72 26.96 11.59
CA LEU A 404 -21.76 27.05 12.68
C LEU A 404 -20.42 26.38 12.34
N GLN A 405 -20.43 25.22 11.69
CA GLN A 405 -19.18 24.57 11.26
C GLN A 405 -18.45 25.41 10.20
N ALA A 406 -19.18 25.95 9.21
CA ALA A 406 -18.60 26.85 8.22
C ALA A 406 -18.00 28.10 8.87
N ALA A 407 -18.65 28.65 9.90
CA ALA A 407 -18.16 29.81 10.63
C ALA A 407 -16.83 29.53 11.33
N VAL A 408 -16.69 28.38 11.99
CA VAL A 408 -15.42 27.97 12.63
C VAL A 408 -14.30 27.89 11.59
N ASP A 409 -14.52 27.19 10.48
CA ASP A 409 -13.48 26.97 9.47
C ASP A 409 -13.10 28.28 8.75
N LEU A 410 -14.06 29.18 8.49
CA LEU A 410 -13.81 30.49 7.88
C LEU A 410 -13.14 31.48 8.84
N ALA A 411 -13.55 31.51 10.12
CA ALA A 411 -12.91 32.35 11.13
C ALA A 411 -11.47 31.90 11.37
N LYS A 412 -11.22 30.58 11.42
CA LYS A 412 -9.87 30.01 11.49
C LYS A 412 -8.98 30.46 10.32
N ALA A 413 -9.56 30.60 9.12
CA ALA A 413 -8.85 31.11 7.95
C ALA A 413 -8.62 32.63 7.95
N GLY A 414 -9.05 33.35 9.00
CA GLY A 414 -8.79 34.78 9.19
C GLY A 414 -9.87 35.69 8.58
N HIS A 415 -11.00 35.15 8.12
CA HIS A 415 -12.11 35.94 7.57
C HIS A 415 -12.96 36.59 8.68
N ASP A 416 -13.52 37.77 8.39
CA ASP A 416 -14.52 38.42 9.25
C ASP A 416 -15.90 37.80 8.98
N VAL A 417 -16.35 36.94 9.90
CA VAL A 417 -17.57 36.12 9.72
C VAL A 417 -18.70 36.65 10.58
N THR A 418 -19.87 36.87 9.97
CA THR A 418 -21.12 37.20 10.69
C THR A 418 -22.21 36.19 10.37
N ILE A 419 -22.80 35.58 11.39
CA ILE A 419 -23.97 34.70 11.28
C ILE A 419 -25.25 35.51 11.51
N PHE A 420 -26.20 35.38 10.60
CA PHE A 420 -27.55 35.91 10.70
C PHE A 420 -28.52 34.74 10.91
N ASP A 421 -29.31 34.77 11.98
CA ASP A 421 -30.24 33.70 12.30
C ASP A 421 -31.58 34.25 12.80
N SER A 422 -32.67 33.56 12.43
CA SER A 422 -34.03 33.96 12.81
C SER A 422 -34.39 33.60 14.25
N GLN A 423 -33.64 32.71 14.89
CA GLN A 423 -33.82 32.34 16.28
C GLN A 423 -32.99 33.25 17.21
N GLU A 424 -33.40 33.31 18.48
CA GLU A 424 -32.68 34.04 19.53
C GLU A 424 -31.35 33.35 19.90
N LYS A 425 -31.33 32.01 19.86
CA LYS A 425 -30.20 31.19 20.26
C LYS A 425 -29.72 30.29 19.12
N PRO A 426 -28.41 30.06 19.00
CA PRO A 426 -27.83 29.19 17.99
C PRO A 426 -28.15 27.71 18.23
N GLY A 427 -28.04 26.91 17.18
CA GLY A 427 -28.26 25.46 17.21
C GLY A 427 -29.23 24.95 16.14
N GLY A 428 -30.01 25.84 15.52
CA GLY A 428 -30.91 25.48 14.43
C GLY A 428 -31.87 24.35 14.80
N MET A 429 -31.91 23.27 13.99
CA MET A 429 -32.77 22.11 14.27
C MET A 429 -32.34 21.29 15.48
N LEU A 430 -31.11 21.40 15.95
CA LEU A 430 -30.70 20.78 17.21
C LEU A 430 -31.40 21.41 18.41
N LEU A 431 -31.63 22.73 18.33
CA LEU A 431 -32.35 23.48 19.36
C LEU A 431 -33.85 23.24 19.26
N SER A 432 -34.42 23.32 18.06
CA SER A 432 -35.87 23.28 17.86
C SER A 432 -36.45 21.87 17.74
N GLY A 433 -35.75 20.94 17.08
CA GLY A 433 -36.30 19.63 16.70
C GLY A 433 -35.93 18.48 17.64
N ILE A 434 -34.77 18.51 18.30
CA ILE A 434 -34.32 17.36 19.11
C ILE A 434 -34.73 17.53 20.59
N PRO A 435 -35.42 16.57 21.23
CA PRO A 435 -35.80 16.66 22.64
C PRO A 435 -34.62 16.65 23.62
N SER A 436 -34.81 17.24 24.82
CA SER A 436 -33.79 17.30 25.88
C SER A 436 -33.35 15.93 26.40
N PHE A 437 -34.22 14.91 26.35
CA PHE A 437 -33.89 13.55 26.79
C PHE A 437 -32.89 12.84 25.84
N ARG A 438 -32.63 13.41 24.66
CA ARG A 438 -31.56 12.97 23.72
C ARG A 438 -30.41 13.97 23.66
N LEU A 439 -30.73 15.26 23.64
CA LEU A 439 -29.73 16.33 23.58
C LEU A 439 -30.06 17.40 24.62
N PRO A 440 -29.39 17.37 25.79
CA PRO A 440 -29.49 18.45 26.77
C PRO A 440 -29.15 19.80 26.14
N LYS A 441 -30.00 20.80 26.37
CA LYS A 441 -29.88 22.10 25.70
C LYS A 441 -28.69 22.90 26.21
N ASP A 442 -28.31 22.71 27.47
CA ASP A 442 -27.12 23.30 28.06
C ASP A 442 -25.84 22.81 27.37
N VAL A 443 -25.75 21.51 27.05
CA VAL A 443 -24.63 20.93 26.29
C VAL A 443 -24.54 21.57 24.90
N LEU A 444 -25.67 21.67 24.20
CA LEU A 444 -25.72 22.32 22.87
C LEU A 444 -25.26 23.79 22.95
N GLN A 445 -25.79 24.57 23.91
CA GLN A 445 -25.45 25.98 24.01
C GLN A 445 -23.98 26.20 24.36
N LYS A 446 -23.41 25.43 25.31
CA LYS A 446 -21.98 25.49 25.65
C LYS A 446 -21.07 25.21 24.45
N GLU A 447 -21.43 24.26 23.58
CA GLU A 447 -20.64 23.98 22.38
C GLU A 447 -20.85 25.02 21.26
N CYS A 448 -22.04 25.61 21.14
CA CYS A 448 -22.28 26.75 20.25
C CYS A 448 -21.47 27.98 20.70
N GLU A 449 -21.34 28.23 21.99
CA GLU A 449 -20.54 29.34 22.56
C GLU A 449 -19.07 29.30 22.12
N LEU A 450 -18.50 28.10 21.91
CA LEU A 450 -17.14 27.93 21.40
C LEU A 450 -16.93 28.62 20.04
N VAL A 451 -17.95 28.66 19.19
CA VAL A 451 -17.89 29.29 17.86
C VAL A 451 -17.74 30.80 18.00
N PHE A 452 -18.48 31.41 18.92
CA PHE A 452 -18.45 32.86 19.12
C PHE A 452 -17.20 33.31 19.90
N LYS A 453 -16.63 32.44 20.75
CA LYS A 453 -15.32 32.67 21.38
C LYS A 453 -14.19 32.84 20.34
N LEU A 454 -14.36 32.39 19.09
CA LEU A 454 -13.41 32.62 17.98
C LEU A 454 -13.55 34.01 17.31
N GLY A 455 -14.45 34.87 17.79
CA GLY A 455 -14.67 36.20 17.20
C GLY A 455 -15.72 36.24 16.09
N VAL A 456 -16.48 35.15 15.87
CA VAL A 456 -17.60 35.12 14.93
C VAL A 456 -18.72 36.03 15.43
N GLY A 457 -19.19 36.96 14.60
CA GLY A 457 -20.34 37.80 14.90
C GLY A 457 -21.66 37.02 14.85
N TYR A 458 -22.59 37.33 15.75
CA TYR A 458 -23.93 36.74 15.77
C TYR A 458 -25.02 37.82 15.78
N LYS A 459 -25.93 37.75 14.81
CA LYS A 459 -27.12 38.59 14.70
C LYS A 459 -28.36 37.72 14.87
N PRO A 460 -28.85 37.52 16.10
CA PRO A 460 -30.05 36.75 16.37
C PRO A 460 -31.30 37.50 15.90
N ASN A 461 -32.44 36.80 15.87
CA ASN A 461 -33.76 37.35 15.53
C ASN A 461 -33.78 38.13 14.19
N THR A 462 -32.92 37.75 13.24
CA THR A 462 -32.78 38.40 11.94
C THR A 462 -33.18 37.43 10.84
N THR A 463 -34.34 37.66 10.23
CA THR A 463 -34.90 36.83 9.16
C THR A 463 -34.57 37.42 7.79
N ILE A 464 -33.70 36.75 7.04
CA ILE A 464 -33.35 37.17 5.67
C ILE A 464 -34.57 37.05 4.75
N GLY A 465 -34.80 38.08 3.93
CA GLY A 465 -36.00 38.27 3.11
C GLY A 465 -37.09 39.11 3.78
N LYS A 466 -37.12 39.18 5.11
CA LYS A 466 -38.09 39.99 5.86
C LYS A 466 -37.44 41.23 6.48
N ASP A 467 -36.36 41.02 7.23
CA ASP A 467 -35.67 42.09 7.96
C ASP A 467 -34.51 42.66 7.13
N ILE A 468 -33.81 41.80 6.39
CA ILE A 468 -32.70 42.18 5.49
C ILE A 468 -32.88 41.43 4.15
N PRO A 469 -32.93 42.12 2.99
CA PRO A 469 -32.95 41.46 1.69
C PRO A 469 -31.66 40.68 1.41
N LEU A 470 -31.74 39.49 0.82
CA LEU A 470 -30.56 38.68 0.48
C LEU A 470 -29.56 39.45 -0.41
N LYS A 471 -30.08 40.20 -1.38
CA LYS A 471 -29.31 41.08 -2.27
C LYS A 471 -28.41 42.09 -1.54
N GLN A 472 -28.83 42.55 -0.36
CA GLN A 472 -28.01 43.44 0.47
C GLN A 472 -26.77 42.70 0.99
N LEU A 473 -26.93 41.47 1.48
CA LEU A 473 -25.80 40.65 1.94
C LEU A 473 -24.82 40.34 0.80
N ILE A 474 -25.34 40.00 -0.38
CA ILE A 474 -24.52 39.73 -1.58
C ILE A 474 -23.67 40.96 -1.99
N LYS A 475 -24.19 42.16 -1.72
CA LYS A 475 -23.51 43.42 -2.02
C LYS A 475 -22.47 43.80 -0.96
N GLU A 476 -22.78 43.60 0.32
CA GLU A 476 -21.96 44.04 1.46
C GLU A 476 -20.84 43.06 1.83
N TYR A 477 -21.01 41.78 1.52
CA TYR A 477 -20.07 40.72 1.84
C TYR A 477 -19.37 40.19 0.58
N ASP A 478 -18.16 39.67 0.76
CA ASP A 478 -17.38 39.08 -0.33
C ASP A 478 -17.92 37.70 -0.72
N ALA A 479 -18.45 36.96 0.26
CA ALA A 479 -19.15 35.70 0.07
C ALA A 479 -20.35 35.55 1.02
N VAL A 480 -21.37 34.80 0.60
CA VAL A 480 -22.54 34.45 1.40
C VAL A 480 -22.73 32.93 1.41
N TYR A 481 -22.92 32.34 2.59
CA TYR A 481 -23.26 30.92 2.75
C TYR A 481 -24.68 30.75 3.29
N LEU A 482 -25.53 30.05 2.54
CA LEU A 482 -26.91 29.74 2.92
C LEU A 482 -26.98 28.37 3.59
N SER A 483 -27.35 28.34 4.86
CA SER A 483 -27.54 27.13 5.68
C SER A 483 -28.83 27.21 6.49
N VAL A 484 -29.93 27.58 5.82
CA VAL A 484 -31.22 27.93 6.44
C VAL A 484 -32.04 26.73 6.95
N GLY A 485 -31.56 25.50 6.73
CA GLY A 485 -32.25 24.28 7.15
C GLY A 485 -33.57 24.02 6.41
N ALA A 486 -34.34 23.03 6.88
CA ALA A 486 -35.65 22.68 6.36
C ALA A 486 -36.72 22.76 7.47
N TYR A 487 -37.29 23.94 7.69
CA TYR A 487 -38.26 24.20 8.77
C TYR A 487 -39.72 24.06 8.33
N LYS A 488 -40.00 24.05 7.02
CA LYS A 488 -41.37 24.01 6.50
C LYS A 488 -41.88 22.58 6.50
N GLU A 489 -42.83 22.28 7.37
CA GLU A 489 -43.38 20.92 7.48
C GLU A 489 -44.26 20.57 6.28
N GLY A 490 -44.14 19.31 5.85
CA GLY A 490 -44.93 18.72 4.79
C GLY A 490 -46.38 18.55 5.19
N LYS A 491 -47.27 18.64 4.20
CA LYS A 491 -48.70 18.38 4.34
C LYS A 491 -49.03 17.05 3.70
N MET A 492 -50.01 16.34 4.26
CA MET A 492 -50.55 15.11 3.63
C MET A 492 -51.45 15.46 2.43
N ASN A 493 -51.97 16.69 2.39
CA ASN A 493 -52.99 17.20 1.47
C ASN A 493 -54.28 16.39 1.49
N ILE A 494 -54.74 16.01 2.68
CA ILE A 494 -56.00 15.30 2.91
C ILE A 494 -57.02 16.18 3.66
N PRO A 495 -58.34 15.91 3.53
CA PRO A 495 -59.36 16.71 4.21
C PRO A 495 -59.23 16.68 5.74
N GLY A 496 -59.40 17.84 6.39
CA GLY A 496 -59.40 17.99 7.85
C GLY A 496 -58.03 18.28 8.48
N GLU A 497 -57.00 18.59 7.69
CA GLU A 497 -55.67 18.98 8.20
C GLU A 497 -55.67 20.30 8.99
N GLU A 498 -56.68 21.14 8.77
CA GLU A 498 -56.89 22.42 9.44
C GLU A 498 -57.57 22.32 10.81
N LEU A 499 -58.01 21.12 11.21
CA LEU A 499 -58.72 20.90 12.47
C LEU A 499 -57.83 21.17 13.69
N GLU A 500 -58.43 21.75 14.74
CA GLU A 500 -57.76 21.86 16.04
C GLU A 500 -57.42 20.45 16.55
N GLY A 501 -56.14 20.19 16.81
CA GLY A 501 -55.64 18.87 17.20
C GLY A 501 -54.74 18.20 16.16
N VAL A 502 -54.77 18.65 14.90
CA VAL A 502 -53.81 18.25 13.86
C VAL A 502 -52.70 19.32 13.79
N ALA A 503 -51.46 18.93 14.00
CA ALA A 503 -50.31 19.84 14.00
C ALA A 503 -49.06 19.18 13.40
N GLY A 504 -48.06 19.98 13.07
CA GLY A 504 -46.76 19.47 12.65
C GLY A 504 -45.95 18.92 13.83
N GLY A 505 -45.22 17.82 13.60
CA GLY A 505 -44.38 17.17 14.61
C GLY A 505 -43.21 18.04 15.06
N VAL A 506 -42.54 18.73 14.13
CA VAL A 506 -41.43 19.65 14.43
C VAL A 506 -41.95 20.91 15.14
N GLN A 507 -43.13 21.41 14.77
CA GLN A 507 -43.77 22.51 15.51
C GLN A 507 -44.05 22.13 16.97
N PHE A 508 -44.57 20.92 17.20
CA PHE A 508 -44.80 20.39 18.54
C PHE A 508 -43.51 20.25 19.35
N LEU A 509 -42.47 19.66 18.75
CA LEU A 509 -41.14 19.53 19.37
C LEU A 509 -40.52 20.89 19.67
N GLY A 510 -40.66 21.86 18.77
CA GLY A 510 -40.19 23.23 18.93
C GLY A 510 -40.85 23.94 20.11
N ALA A 511 -42.17 23.77 20.29
CA ALA A 511 -42.90 24.30 21.44
C ALA A 511 -42.35 23.72 22.75
N LEU A 512 -42.19 22.39 22.83
CA LEU A 512 -41.62 21.73 24.00
C LEU A 512 -40.20 22.20 24.32
N ASN A 513 -39.35 22.30 23.30
CA ASN A 513 -37.96 22.73 23.47
C ASN A 513 -37.82 24.19 23.92
N ARG A 514 -38.83 25.05 23.68
CA ARG A 514 -38.92 26.41 24.23
C ARG A 514 -39.49 26.47 25.65
N GLY A 515 -39.83 25.31 26.23
CA GLY A 515 -40.45 25.22 27.55
C GLY A 515 -41.95 25.49 27.55
N GLU A 516 -42.59 25.55 26.37
CA GLU A 516 -44.04 25.65 26.26
C GLU A 516 -44.69 24.31 26.65
N LYS A 517 -45.94 24.36 27.13
CA LYS A 517 -46.74 23.17 27.45
C LYS A 517 -47.87 23.02 26.43
N PRO A 518 -47.60 22.47 25.23
CA PRO A 518 -48.63 22.27 24.22
C PRO A 518 -49.76 21.39 24.77
N ARG A 519 -51.01 21.75 24.43
CA ARG A 519 -52.18 20.96 24.85
C ARG A 519 -52.23 19.66 24.05
N ILE A 520 -52.15 18.55 24.75
CA ILE A 520 -52.21 17.20 24.19
C ILE A 520 -53.32 16.40 24.87
N GLY A 521 -54.02 15.59 24.10
CA GLY A 521 -55.08 14.71 24.56
C GLY A 521 -54.56 13.35 25.03
N ARG A 522 -55.49 12.43 25.29
CA ARG A 522 -55.15 11.10 25.80
C ARG A 522 -54.66 10.18 24.70
N LYS A 523 -55.28 10.17 23.51
CA LYS A 523 -54.88 9.34 22.37
C LYS A 523 -54.21 10.19 21.29
N VAL A 524 -52.97 9.88 20.95
CA VAL A 524 -52.16 10.67 19.99
C VAL A 524 -51.70 9.77 18.85
N ALA A 525 -51.91 10.22 17.61
CA ALA A 525 -51.28 9.62 16.44
C ALA A 525 -50.07 10.43 15.99
N VAL A 526 -48.97 9.77 15.63
CA VAL A 526 -47.83 10.40 14.94
C VAL A 526 -47.70 9.78 13.56
N VAL A 527 -47.84 10.58 12.51
CA VAL A 527 -47.83 10.10 11.13
C VAL A 527 -46.45 10.32 10.52
N GLY A 528 -45.71 9.24 10.31
CA GLY A 528 -44.35 9.31 9.76
C GLY A 528 -43.42 8.24 10.33
N GLY A 529 -42.26 8.06 9.68
CA GLY A 529 -41.26 7.04 10.08
C GLY A 529 -39.84 7.56 10.21
N GLY A 530 -39.63 8.88 10.21
CA GLY A 530 -38.32 9.52 10.38
C GLY A 530 -37.97 9.82 11.84
N ASN A 531 -36.78 10.38 12.06
CA ASN A 531 -36.31 10.74 13.41
C ASN A 531 -37.26 11.74 14.11
N SER A 532 -37.74 12.77 13.38
CA SER A 532 -38.73 13.72 13.91
C SER A 532 -40.00 13.03 14.41
N ALA A 533 -40.44 11.95 13.75
CA ALA A 533 -41.60 11.17 14.15
C ALA A 533 -41.34 10.40 15.46
N MET A 534 -40.17 9.77 15.59
CA MET A 534 -39.80 9.06 16.82
C MET A 534 -39.66 10.03 18.00
N ASP A 535 -39.01 11.17 17.79
CA ASP A 535 -38.86 12.21 18.80
C ASP A 535 -40.22 12.77 19.25
N ALA A 536 -41.13 13.05 18.31
CA ALA A 536 -42.48 13.51 18.61
C ALA A 536 -43.29 12.46 19.37
N ALA A 537 -43.23 11.19 18.95
CA ALA A 537 -43.95 10.10 19.60
C ALA A 537 -43.48 9.88 21.05
N ARG A 538 -42.16 9.81 21.24
CA ARG A 538 -41.53 9.64 22.56
C ARG A 538 -41.77 10.84 23.48
N SER A 539 -41.83 12.05 22.92
CA SER A 539 -42.16 13.26 23.67
C SER A 539 -43.63 13.32 24.08
N ALA A 540 -44.55 12.98 23.17
CA ALA A 540 -45.98 12.89 23.48
C ALA A 540 -46.28 11.85 24.57
N LEU A 541 -45.61 10.70 24.53
CA LEU A 541 -45.71 9.66 25.55
C LEU A 541 -45.31 10.18 26.94
N ARG A 542 -44.19 10.93 27.01
CA ARG A 542 -43.72 11.57 28.25
C ARG A 542 -44.65 12.65 28.80
N MET A 543 -45.57 13.15 27.98
CA MET A 543 -46.63 14.07 28.41
C MET A 543 -47.89 13.34 28.92
N GLY A 544 -47.87 12.00 28.99
CA GLY A 544 -48.94 11.17 29.54
C GLY A 544 -49.95 10.65 28.52
N SER A 545 -49.66 10.72 27.22
CA SER A 545 -50.56 10.26 26.16
C SER A 545 -50.31 8.78 25.79
N GLU A 546 -51.36 8.10 25.36
CA GLU A 546 -51.29 6.83 24.62
C GLU A 546 -50.94 7.14 23.16
N VAL A 547 -49.76 6.72 22.70
CA VAL A 547 -49.21 7.13 21.39
C VAL A 547 -49.20 5.96 20.40
N THR A 548 -49.68 6.22 19.18
CA THR A 548 -49.59 5.33 18.03
C THR A 548 -48.84 6.01 16.87
N VAL A 549 -47.75 5.41 16.42
CA VAL A 549 -47.08 5.79 15.17
C VAL A 549 -47.79 5.13 14.00
N ILE A 550 -48.24 5.91 13.03
CA ILE A 550 -48.84 5.45 11.78
C ILE A 550 -47.79 5.60 10.67
N TYR A 551 -47.41 4.49 10.04
CA TYR A 551 -46.43 4.49 8.96
C TYR A 551 -46.89 3.66 7.77
N ARG A 552 -46.84 4.27 6.59
CA ARG A 552 -47.34 3.68 5.33
C ARG A 552 -46.53 2.51 4.77
N ARG A 553 -45.41 2.12 5.40
CA ARG A 553 -44.54 0.99 4.99
C ARG A 553 -44.24 0.09 6.19
N THR A 554 -43.37 -0.89 6.01
CA THR A 554 -42.87 -1.70 7.13
C THR A 554 -41.73 -1.00 7.86
N GLU A 555 -41.37 -1.53 9.03
CA GLU A 555 -40.27 -1.00 9.84
C GLU A 555 -38.93 -0.98 9.09
N LYS A 556 -38.68 -1.96 8.20
CA LYS A 556 -37.44 -2.05 7.41
C LYS A 556 -37.23 -0.83 6.51
N GLU A 557 -38.31 -0.16 6.08
CA GLU A 557 -38.26 1.05 5.26
C GLU A 557 -38.33 2.35 6.09
N MET A 558 -38.35 2.29 7.42
CA MET A 558 -38.33 3.50 8.25
C MET A 558 -36.97 4.22 8.12
N PRO A 559 -36.95 5.52 7.77
CA PRO A 559 -35.70 6.29 7.70
C PRO A 559 -35.11 6.66 9.07
N ALA A 560 -35.84 6.46 10.18
CA ALA A 560 -35.34 6.72 11.53
C ALA A 560 -34.15 5.82 11.90
N ILE A 561 -33.34 6.29 12.85
CA ILE A 561 -32.26 5.50 13.46
C ILE A 561 -32.88 4.29 14.19
N ALA A 562 -32.36 3.09 13.95
CA ALA A 562 -32.91 1.85 14.51
C ALA A 562 -33.01 1.86 16.05
N ASP A 563 -32.01 2.44 16.75
CA ASP A 563 -32.04 2.59 18.21
C ASP A 563 -33.21 3.45 18.69
N GLU A 564 -33.61 4.47 17.92
CA GLU A 564 -34.73 5.35 18.28
C GLU A 564 -36.08 4.65 18.09
N VAL A 565 -36.20 3.82 17.04
CA VAL A 565 -37.39 2.98 16.82
C VAL A 565 -37.51 1.94 17.93
N ARG A 566 -36.40 1.27 18.30
CA ARG A 566 -36.34 0.33 19.43
C ARG A 566 -36.78 1.02 20.72
N ALA A 567 -36.18 2.16 21.06
CA ALA A 567 -36.48 2.88 22.28
C ALA A 567 -37.96 3.32 22.34
N ALA A 568 -38.54 3.78 21.23
CA ALA A 568 -39.96 4.11 21.17
C ALA A 568 -40.86 2.89 21.47
N ARG A 569 -40.53 1.72 20.91
CA ARG A 569 -41.27 0.46 21.18
C ARG A 569 -41.15 0.04 22.64
N GLU A 570 -39.93 0.02 23.20
CA GLU A 570 -39.68 -0.34 24.60
C GLU A 570 -40.42 0.57 25.57
N GLU A 571 -40.54 1.86 25.24
CA GLU A 571 -41.28 2.85 26.01
C GLU A 571 -42.80 2.66 25.94
N GLY A 572 -43.31 1.86 25.01
CA GLY A 572 -44.75 1.55 24.88
C GLY A 572 -45.47 2.29 23.76
N VAL A 573 -44.74 2.93 22.83
CA VAL A 573 -45.33 3.49 21.60
C VAL A 573 -45.84 2.35 20.73
N LYS A 574 -47.11 2.43 20.32
CA LYS A 574 -47.73 1.46 19.40
C LYS A 574 -47.33 1.80 17.96
N PHE A 575 -47.11 0.80 17.12
CA PHE A 575 -46.78 0.99 15.71
C PHE A 575 -47.87 0.36 14.83
N MET A 576 -48.50 1.19 14.01
CA MET A 576 -49.46 0.81 12.99
C MET A 576 -48.77 0.95 11.62
N LEU A 577 -48.05 -0.11 11.27
CA LEU A 577 -47.30 -0.21 10.01
C LEU A 577 -48.25 -0.51 8.85
N LEU A 578 -47.77 -0.31 7.61
CA LEU A 578 -48.56 -0.52 6.40
C LEU A 578 -49.93 0.16 6.46
N THR A 579 -49.97 1.37 7.01
CA THR A 579 -51.22 2.12 7.20
C THR A 579 -51.00 3.60 6.91
N ASN A 580 -51.94 4.23 6.22
CA ASN A 580 -51.83 5.64 5.83
C ASN A 580 -53.14 6.38 6.11
N PRO A 581 -53.12 7.57 6.74
CA PRO A 581 -54.32 8.38 6.88
C PRO A 581 -54.82 8.91 5.53
N VAL A 582 -56.14 8.94 5.34
CA VAL A 582 -56.82 9.46 4.13
C VAL A 582 -57.77 10.62 4.43
N ARG A 583 -58.24 10.77 5.69
CA ARG A 583 -59.04 11.92 6.13
C ARG A 583 -58.96 12.11 7.65
N PHE A 584 -58.97 13.36 8.09
CA PHE A 584 -59.15 13.74 9.50
C PHE A 584 -60.58 14.21 9.73
N ASN A 585 -61.29 13.56 10.65
CA ASN A 585 -62.69 13.83 10.95
C ASN A 585 -62.80 14.67 12.22
N GLY A 586 -63.53 15.78 12.13
CA GLY A 586 -63.70 16.72 13.23
C GLY A 586 -65.13 16.86 13.72
N GLU A 587 -65.28 17.17 15.00
CA GLU A 587 -66.54 17.58 15.63
C GLU A 587 -66.33 18.96 16.29
N LYS A 588 -67.20 19.94 15.98
CA LYS A 588 -67.08 21.34 16.45
C LYS A 588 -65.70 21.99 16.13
N GLY A 589 -65.09 21.63 15.00
CA GLY A 589 -63.80 22.18 14.56
C GLY A 589 -62.57 21.54 15.19
N ARG A 590 -62.74 20.54 16.08
CA ARG A 590 -61.66 19.79 16.72
C ARG A 590 -61.62 18.36 16.20
N LEU A 591 -60.43 17.79 16.07
CA LEU A 591 -60.22 16.40 15.70
C LEU A 591 -60.98 15.45 16.65
N LYS A 592 -61.63 14.43 16.08
CA LYS A 592 -62.29 13.33 16.80
C LYS A 592 -61.79 11.95 16.36
N SER A 593 -61.60 11.76 15.05
CA SER A 593 -61.12 10.49 14.51
C SER A 593 -60.33 10.67 13.21
N VAL A 594 -59.58 9.64 12.84
CA VAL A 594 -58.75 9.56 11.65
C VAL A 594 -59.23 8.38 10.83
N GLU A 595 -59.59 8.62 9.58
CA GLU A 595 -59.86 7.57 8.59
C GLU A 595 -58.52 7.14 7.99
N VAL A 596 -58.20 5.86 8.09
CA VAL A 596 -56.96 5.27 7.59
C VAL A 596 -57.26 4.18 6.56
N ILE A 597 -56.30 3.93 5.68
CA ILE A 597 -56.33 2.83 4.72
C ILE A 597 -55.11 1.93 4.94
N HIS A 598 -55.28 0.62 4.81
CA HIS A 598 -54.16 -0.31 4.83
C HIS A 598 -53.39 -0.24 3.51
N MET A 599 -52.10 -0.57 3.59
CA MET A 599 -51.15 -0.49 2.49
C MET A 599 -50.49 -1.85 2.26
N GLU A 600 -50.04 -2.09 1.04
CA GLU A 600 -49.09 -3.15 0.71
C GLU A 600 -47.81 -2.57 0.11
N LEU A 601 -46.74 -3.37 0.08
CA LEU A 601 -45.48 -2.95 -0.54
C LEU A 601 -45.48 -3.30 -2.02
N GLY A 602 -45.46 -2.29 -2.88
CA GLY A 602 -45.21 -2.41 -4.32
C GLY A 602 -43.71 -2.47 -4.64
N GLU A 603 -43.37 -2.15 -5.90
CA GLU A 603 -41.99 -2.14 -6.38
C GLU A 603 -41.13 -1.07 -5.67
N PRO A 604 -39.81 -1.29 -5.51
CA PRO A 604 -38.87 -0.29 -5.06
C PRO A 604 -38.88 0.99 -5.90
N ASP A 605 -38.76 2.15 -5.25
CA ASP A 605 -38.45 3.42 -5.91
C ASP A 605 -36.95 3.57 -6.20
N SER A 606 -36.54 4.72 -6.77
CA SER A 606 -35.14 5.01 -7.10
C SER A 606 -34.21 5.04 -5.88
N SER A 607 -34.76 5.13 -4.65
CA SER A 607 -33.99 5.04 -3.40
C SER A 607 -33.89 3.60 -2.88
N GLY A 608 -34.44 2.61 -3.60
CA GLY A 608 -34.52 1.21 -3.19
C GLY A 608 -35.63 0.91 -2.18
N ARG A 609 -36.40 1.92 -1.75
CA ARG A 609 -37.50 1.76 -0.79
C ARG A 609 -38.77 1.34 -1.53
N ARG A 610 -39.44 0.30 -1.04
CA ARG A 610 -40.68 -0.19 -1.65
C ARG A 610 -41.78 0.88 -1.60
N ARG A 611 -42.47 1.08 -2.72
CA ARG A 611 -43.59 2.03 -2.81
C ARG A 611 -44.77 1.52 -2.01
N PRO A 612 -45.42 2.35 -1.18
CA PRO A 612 -46.64 1.95 -0.50
C PRO A 612 -47.82 2.05 -1.47
N VAL A 613 -48.61 0.98 -1.58
CA VAL A 613 -49.80 0.89 -2.45
C VAL A 613 -51.03 0.73 -1.57
N PRO A 614 -52.08 1.57 -1.72
CA PRO A 614 -53.31 1.42 -0.92
C PRO A 614 -54.06 0.12 -1.25
N LEU A 615 -54.56 -0.55 -0.22
CA LEU A 615 -55.50 -1.67 -0.36
C LEU A 615 -56.92 -1.10 -0.37
N GLU A 616 -57.50 -0.92 -1.55
CA GLU A 616 -58.85 -0.36 -1.70
C GLU A 616 -59.90 -1.21 -0.96
N GLY A 617 -60.81 -0.56 -0.22
CA GLY A 617 -61.84 -1.23 0.58
C GLY A 617 -61.39 -1.65 1.99
N SER A 618 -60.19 -1.25 2.40
CA SER A 618 -59.62 -1.53 3.73
C SER A 618 -59.73 -0.35 4.72
N GLU A 619 -60.58 0.63 4.41
CA GLU A 619 -60.70 1.85 5.20
C GLU A 619 -61.32 1.58 6.57
N GLU A 620 -60.69 2.11 7.63
CA GLU A 620 -61.19 2.05 9.00
C GLU A 620 -61.07 3.41 9.70
N ILE A 621 -61.91 3.65 10.72
CA ILE A 621 -61.94 4.90 11.47
C ILE A 621 -61.41 4.65 12.89
N LEU A 622 -60.36 5.39 13.26
CA LEU A 622 -59.70 5.29 14.56
C LEU A 622 -59.81 6.60 15.34
N GLU A 623 -60.10 6.53 16.64
CA GLU A 623 -60.23 7.72 17.48
C GLU A 623 -58.88 8.23 17.99
N PHE A 624 -58.61 9.52 17.76
CA PHE A 624 -57.44 10.24 18.25
C PHE A 624 -57.82 11.67 18.64
N ASP A 625 -57.25 12.15 19.75
CA ASP A 625 -57.44 13.52 20.22
C ASP A 625 -56.47 14.50 19.54
N ASN A 626 -55.30 13.99 19.12
CA ASN A 626 -54.29 14.75 18.39
C ASN A 626 -53.63 13.91 17.30
N VAL A 627 -53.23 14.56 16.21
CA VAL A 627 -52.33 14.00 15.18
C VAL A 627 -51.13 14.92 15.01
N PHE A 628 -49.92 14.36 15.10
CA PHE A 628 -48.69 15.03 14.73
C PHE A 628 -48.17 14.53 13.39
N LEU A 629 -48.08 15.43 12.41
CA LEU A 629 -47.62 15.12 11.06
C LEU A 629 -46.10 15.27 10.97
N ALA A 630 -45.40 14.16 10.71
CA ALA A 630 -43.96 14.09 10.49
C ALA A 630 -43.68 13.47 9.12
N VAL A 631 -44.28 14.07 8.08
CA VAL A 631 -44.32 13.56 6.70
C VAL A 631 -43.28 14.19 5.77
N GLY A 632 -42.20 14.73 6.37
CA GLY A 632 -41.06 15.34 5.70
C GLY A 632 -41.07 16.86 5.80
N GLU A 633 -39.88 17.45 5.73
CA GLU A 633 -39.65 18.88 5.87
C GLU A 633 -39.02 19.47 4.59
N LYS A 634 -39.25 20.76 4.33
CA LYS A 634 -38.74 21.50 3.18
C LYS A 634 -38.09 22.82 3.63
N PRO A 635 -37.11 23.34 2.87
CA PRO A 635 -36.60 24.68 3.12
C PRO A 635 -37.64 25.73 2.73
N GLU A 636 -37.68 26.83 3.48
CA GLU A 636 -38.45 28.03 3.11
C GLU A 636 -37.53 28.98 2.34
N LEU A 637 -37.67 29.00 1.02
CA LEU A 637 -36.76 29.70 0.10
C LEU A 637 -37.41 30.90 -0.61
N SER A 638 -38.62 31.31 -0.19
CA SER A 638 -39.33 32.45 -0.79
C SER A 638 -38.59 33.79 -0.66
N PHE A 639 -37.57 33.87 0.19
CA PHE A 639 -36.70 35.05 0.31
C PHE A 639 -35.68 35.20 -0.82
N ILE A 640 -35.48 34.18 -1.66
CA ILE A 640 -34.60 34.23 -2.84
C ILE A 640 -35.39 34.83 -4.00
N ALA A 641 -35.02 36.04 -4.40
CA ALA A 641 -35.66 36.71 -5.52
C ALA A 641 -35.09 36.21 -6.87
N PRO A 642 -35.87 36.22 -7.97
CA PRO A 642 -35.39 35.78 -9.28
C PRO A 642 -34.14 36.54 -9.78
N ASP A 643 -33.95 37.80 -9.36
CA ASP A 643 -32.81 38.64 -9.71
C ASP A 643 -31.58 38.46 -8.79
N ASP A 644 -31.67 37.61 -7.76
CA ASP A 644 -30.50 37.22 -6.95
C ASP A 644 -29.58 36.23 -7.70
N GLY A 645 -30.02 35.68 -8.83
CA GLY A 645 -29.22 34.80 -9.69
C GLY A 645 -28.95 33.41 -9.08
N ILE A 646 -29.81 32.94 -8.17
CA ILE A 646 -29.72 31.63 -7.52
C ILE A 646 -30.84 30.73 -8.07
N PHE A 647 -30.47 29.61 -8.68
CA PHE A 647 -31.43 28.66 -9.21
C PHE A 647 -31.90 27.64 -8.17
N LEU A 648 -33.16 27.26 -8.25
CA LEU A 648 -33.77 26.21 -7.45
C LEU A 648 -33.92 24.93 -8.29
N THR A 649 -33.80 23.79 -7.64
CA THR A 649 -34.10 22.49 -8.24
C THR A 649 -35.61 22.30 -8.39
N SER A 650 -36.01 21.31 -9.21
CA SER A 650 -37.42 20.89 -9.32
C SER A 650 -38.02 20.39 -8.00
N TRP A 651 -37.17 20.04 -7.02
CA TRP A 651 -37.57 19.58 -5.69
C TRP A 651 -37.80 20.72 -4.69
N GLY A 652 -37.57 21.98 -5.10
CA GLY A 652 -37.70 23.14 -4.23
C GLY A 652 -36.53 23.29 -3.24
N THR A 653 -35.34 22.81 -3.61
CA THR A 653 -34.08 23.03 -2.90
C THR A 653 -33.14 23.93 -3.71
N ILE A 654 -32.06 24.44 -3.12
CA ILE A 654 -31.09 25.28 -3.83
C ILE A 654 -30.20 24.40 -4.73
N ALA A 655 -30.05 24.78 -6.00
CA ALA A 655 -29.15 24.11 -6.92
C ALA A 655 -27.70 24.58 -6.69
N VAL A 656 -26.78 23.62 -6.56
CA VAL A 656 -25.35 23.88 -6.37
C VAL A 656 -24.51 22.91 -7.21
N ASP A 657 -23.25 23.26 -7.45
CA ASP A 657 -22.23 22.30 -7.84
C ASP A 657 -21.91 21.37 -6.66
N GLU A 658 -22.01 20.06 -6.85
CA GLU A 658 -21.89 19.06 -5.75
C GLU A 658 -20.50 19.06 -5.10
N GLU A 659 -19.48 19.54 -5.81
CA GLU A 659 -18.08 19.50 -5.36
C GLU A 659 -17.63 20.76 -4.62
N THR A 660 -18.23 21.89 -4.97
CA THR A 660 -17.82 23.19 -4.46
C THR A 660 -18.90 23.83 -3.59
N LEU A 661 -20.14 23.35 -3.71
CA LEU A 661 -21.34 23.91 -3.07
C LEU A 661 -21.64 25.36 -3.48
N ILE A 662 -21.03 25.84 -4.57
CA ILE A 662 -21.34 27.14 -5.15
C ILE A 662 -22.68 27.06 -5.88
N THR A 663 -23.48 28.13 -5.76
CA THR A 663 -24.73 28.27 -6.50
C THR A 663 -24.49 28.83 -7.90
N SER A 664 -25.55 29.08 -8.67
CA SER A 664 -25.45 29.84 -9.93
C SER A 664 -24.99 31.30 -9.74
N ASN A 665 -25.03 31.83 -8.51
CA ASN A 665 -24.42 33.12 -8.18
C ASN A 665 -22.98 32.88 -7.65
N PRO A 666 -21.95 33.46 -8.26
CA PRO A 666 -20.55 33.19 -7.92
C PRO A 666 -20.13 33.67 -6.53
N LYS A 667 -20.92 34.52 -5.87
CA LYS A 667 -20.69 34.94 -4.48
C LYS A 667 -21.45 34.12 -3.44
N VAL A 668 -22.35 33.22 -3.86
CA VAL A 668 -23.27 32.53 -2.96
C VAL A 668 -23.04 31.03 -2.99
N PHE A 669 -22.87 30.46 -1.81
CA PHE A 669 -22.75 29.04 -1.55
C PHE A 669 -23.95 28.57 -0.73
N ALA A 670 -24.34 27.31 -0.85
CA ALA A 670 -25.43 26.74 -0.06
C ALA A 670 -25.12 25.31 0.37
N GLY A 671 -25.58 24.91 1.55
CA GLY A 671 -25.36 23.55 2.04
C GLY A 671 -26.24 23.15 3.23
N GLY A 672 -26.22 21.86 3.55
CA GLY A 672 -27.14 21.25 4.50
C GLY A 672 -28.55 21.10 3.90
N ASP A 673 -29.56 21.08 4.75
CA ASP A 673 -30.92 20.66 4.36
C ASP A 673 -31.56 21.53 3.27
N CYS A 674 -31.10 22.78 3.09
CA CYS A 674 -31.60 23.66 2.05
C CYS A 674 -31.17 23.25 0.62
N VAL A 675 -30.17 22.36 0.50
CA VAL A 675 -29.69 21.77 -0.76
C VAL A 675 -30.17 20.34 -0.91
N THR A 676 -29.95 19.51 0.12
CA THR A 676 -30.22 18.06 0.06
C THR A 676 -31.64 17.67 0.43
N GLY A 677 -32.41 18.57 1.03
CA GLY A 677 -33.53 18.20 1.90
C GLY A 677 -33.04 17.68 3.26
N PRO A 678 -33.96 17.30 4.17
CA PRO A 678 -33.62 16.90 5.53
C PRO A 678 -32.52 15.83 5.58
N ALA A 679 -31.37 16.19 6.13
CA ALA A 679 -30.19 15.34 6.26
C ALA A 679 -29.86 15.07 7.74
N THR A 680 -28.74 14.39 7.99
CA THR A 680 -28.28 14.15 9.37
C THR A 680 -27.43 15.32 9.85
N PHE A 681 -27.36 15.51 11.18
CA PHE A 681 -26.52 16.53 11.81
C PHE A 681 -25.09 16.57 11.25
N ILE A 682 -24.46 15.40 11.10
CA ILE A 682 -23.06 15.31 10.72
C ILE A 682 -22.87 15.60 9.22
N ASP A 683 -23.86 15.28 8.38
CA ASP A 683 -23.83 15.64 6.95
C ASP A 683 -23.98 17.16 6.78
N ALA A 684 -24.85 17.81 7.57
CA ALA A 684 -24.99 19.26 7.56
C ALA A 684 -23.69 19.97 7.98
N ALA A 685 -23.04 19.51 9.05
CA ALA A 685 -21.72 20.01 9.46
C ALA A 685 -20.65 19.76 8.37
N GLY A 686 -20.66 18.58 7.75
CA GLY A 686 -19.78 18.25 6.61
C GLY A 686 -19.95 19.19 5.42
N ALA A 687 -21.20 19.53 5.07
CA ALA A 687 -21.50 20.51 4.04
C ALA A 687 -20.99 21.91 4.41
N GLY A 688 -21.08 22.30 5.68
CA GLY A 688 -20.51 23.55 6.19
C GLY A 688 -18.99 23.62 5.98
N ARG A 689 -18.26 22.56 6.37
CA ARG A 689 -16.82 22.46 6.15
C ARG A 689 -16.45 22.49 4.66
N LYS A 690 -17.18 21.74 3.83
CA LYS A 690 -16.98 21.71 2.37
C LYS A 690 -17.17 23.11 1.76
N ALA A 691 -18.24 23.82 2.15
CA ALA A 691 -18.50 25.18 1.70
C ALA A 691 -17.43 26.18 2.18
N ALA A 692 -17.01 26.12 3.45
CA ALA A 692 -15.96 26.98 3.99
C ALA A 692 -14.64 26.83 3.23
N ARG A 693 -14.24 25.59 2.89
CA ARG A 693 -13.06 25.33 2.07
C ARG A 693 -13.18 25.97 0.68
N SER A 694 -14.32 25.82 0.02
CA SER A 694 -14.56 26.40 -1.31
C SER A 694 -14.57 27.93 -1.28
N ILE A 695 -15.22 28.53 -0.28
CA ILE A 695 -15.23 29.99 -0.06
C ILE A 695 -13.80 30.50 0.15
N ASN A 696 -13.02 29.83 1.00
CA ASN A 696 -11.64 30.22 1.26
C ASN A 696 -10.77 30.18 -0.02
N LEU A 697 -10.87 29.11 -0.81
CA LEU A 697 -10.14 29.01 -2.08
C LEU A 697 -10.55 30.10 -3.09
N MET A 698 -11.84 30.40 -3.16
CA MET A 698 -12.39 31.44 -4.02
C MET A 698 -11.88 32.83 -3.62
N LEU A 699 -11.90 33.17 -2.33
CA LEU A 699 -11.43 34.45 -1.82
C LEU A 699 -9.90 34.61 -1.97
N ASP A 700 -9.14 33.52 -1.82
CA ASP A 700 -7.69 33.49 -2.06
C ASP A 700 -7.29 33.60 -3.56
N GLY A 701 -8.26 33.64 -4.48
CA GLY A 701 -8.01 33.67 -5.93
C GLY A 701 -7.40 32.37 -6.49
N LYS A 702 -7.55 31.25 -5.77
CA LYS A 702 -7.08 29.93 -6.19
C LYS A 702 -8.17 29.22 -7.00
N ASP A 703 -7.76 28.35 -7.93
CA ASP A 703 -8.70 27.51 -8.66
C ASP A 703 -9.41 26.54 -7.71
N PHE A 704 -10.69 26.76 -7.50
CA PHE A 704 -11.52 25.92 -6.63
C PHE A 704 -12.05 24.67 -7.36
N ALA A 705 -11.82 24.49 -8.66
CA ALA A 705 -12.05 23.21 -9.34
C ALA A 705 -11.04 22.13 -8.90
N SER A 706 -9.89 22.54 -8.35
CA SER A 706 -8.91 21.66 -7.71
C SER A 706 -9.45 20.92 -6.46
N ASN A 707 -10.63 21.32 -5.93
CA ASN A 707 -11.34 20.55 -4.90
C ASN A 707 -11.72 19.14 -5.39
N ARG A 708 -11.91 18.96 -6.70
CA ARG A 708 -12.24 17.66 -7.33
C ARG A 708 -11.12 16.62 -7.22
N ALA A 709 -9.86 17.06 -7.15
CA ALA A 709 -8.70 16.18 -7.06
C ALA A 709 -8.29 15.84 -5.61
N ASN A 710 -8.86 16.56 -4.63
CA ASN A 710 -8.52 16.46 -3.21
C ASN A 710 -9.71 16.03 -2.33
N GLU A 711 -10.78 15.49 -2.90
CA GLU A 711 -11.78 14.78 -2.09
C GLU A 711 -11.12 13.51 -1.53
N LEU A 712 -10.85 13.54 -0.24
CA LEU A 712 -10.53 12.35 0.55
C LEU A 712 -11.67 11.36 0.32
N SER A 713 -11.36 10.22 -0.29
CA SER A 713 -12.34 9.17 -0.57
C SER A 713 -13.15 8.87 0.69
N ARG A 714 -14.49 8.83 0.56
CA ARG A 714 -15.37 8.35 1.64
C ARG A 714 -15.26 6.85 1.92
N LYS A 715 -14.39 6.16 1.17
CA LYS A 715 -14.14 4.73 1.25
C LYS A 715 -12.66 4.47 1.49
N SER A 716 -12.38 3.53 2.36
CA SER A 716 -11.05 2.99 2.62
C SER A 716 -11.16 1.48 2.62
N ASP A 717 -10.21 0.82 1.97
CA ASP A 717 -10.14 -0.64 1.89
C ASP A 717 -9.25 -1.25 2.98
N LEU A 718 -8.74 -0.41 3.90
CA LEU A 718 -7.91 -0.86 5.00
C LEU A 718 -8.64 -1.83 5.94
N MET A 719 -8.05 -3.01 6.08
CA MET A 719 -8.40 -4.01 7.07
C MET A 719 -7.34 -4.03 8.16
N GLY A 720 -7.77 -4.20 9.42
CA GLY A 720 -6.82 -4.36 10.53
C GLY A 720 -6.45 -5.82 10.73
N ASP A 721 -5.30 -6.06 11.35
CA ASP A 721 -4.87 -7.41 11.73
C ASP A 721 -5.79 -7.98 12.81
N LYS A 722 -6.49 -9.08 12.47
CA LYS A 722 -7.48 -9.70 13.35
C LYS A 722 -6.82 -10.33 14.60
N ASP A 723 -5.56 -10.72 14.51
CA ASP A 723 -4.83 -11.32 15.64
C ASP A 723 -4.42 -10.29 16.69
N LEU A 724 -4.48 -9.00 16.36
CA LEU A 724 -4.26 -7.89 17.29
C LEU A 724 -5.55 -7.45 17.98
N ALA A 725 -6.69 -8.05 17.66
CA ALA A 725 -7.96 -7.69 18.26
C ALA A 725 -7.96 -7.98 19.76
N SER A 726 -8.24 -6.94 20.55
CA SER A 726 -8.44 -7.09 21.99
C SER A 726 -9.63 -8.02 22.29
N PRO A 727 -9.52 -8.91 23.30
CA PRO A 727 -10.61 -9.77 23.75
C PRO A 727 -11.72 -9.02 24.52
N ALA A 728 -11.55 -7.70 24.75
CA ALA A 728 -12.55 -6.87 25.41
C ALA A 728 -13.94 -7.00 24.77
N LEU A 729 -14.94 -7.25 25.62
CA LEU A 729 -16.32 -7.46 25.20
C LEU A 729 -16.99 -6.13 24.87
N PHE A 730 -17.89 -6.14 23.90
CA PHE A 730 -18.76 -5.00 23.66
C PHE A 730 -19.70 -4.78 24.85
N LYS A 731 -19.84 -3.54 25.28
CA LYS A 731 -20.80 -3.13 26.32
C LYS A 731 -21.78 -2.13 25.72
N HIS A 732 -23.07 -2.39 25.85
CA HIS A 732 -24.10 -1.43 25.46
C HIS A 732 -24.06 -0.18 26.36
N MET A 733 -24.48 0.97 25.83
CA MET A 733 -24.61 2.21 26.59
C MET A 733 -25.66 2.01 27.69
N PRO A 734 -25.34 2.28 28.98
CA PRO A 734 -26.34 2.25 30.03
C PRO A 734 -27.44 3.29 29.77
N GLU A 735 -28.70 2.90 29.98
CA GLU A 735 -29.87 3.75 29.76
C GLU A 735 -30.76 3.74 31.01
N LEU A 736 -31.56 4.79 31.21
CA LEU A 736 -32.60 4.85 32.24
C LEU A 736 -33.58 3.67 32.11
N ALA A 737 -34.17 3.23 33.22
CA ALA A 737 -35.25 2.25 33.18
C ALA A 737 -36.47 2.82 32.44
N VAL A 738 -37.21 1.97 31.71
CA VAL A 738 -38.37 2.40 30.90
C VAL A 738 -39.38 3.23 31.70
N ALA A 739 -39.69 2.85 32.94
CA ALA A 739 -40.60 3.60 33.81
C ALA A 739 -40.14 5.04 34.09
N GLU A 740 -38.84 5.27 34.16
CA GLU A 740 -38.26 6.60 34.30
C GLU A 740 -38.22 7.35 32.97
N ARG A 741 -37.92 6.66 31.86
CA ARG A 741 -37.91 7.27 30.52
C ARG A 741 -39.25 7.93 30.18
N VAL A 742 -40.37 7.29 30.53
CA VAL A 742 -41.72 7.77 30.16
C VAL A 742 -42.31 8.79 31.14
N SER A 743 -41.67 9.04 32.28
CA SER A 743 -42.21 9.93 33.33
C SER A 743 -41.57 11.32 33.34
N ASN A 744 -40.47 11.53 32.61
CA ASN A 744 -39.77 12.80 32.59
C ASN A 744 -38.93 12.99 31.30
N PHE A 745 -38.27 14.14 31.21
CA PHE A 745 -37.45 14.55 30.06
C PHE A 745 -35.94 14.48 30.36
N SER A 746 -35.53 13.70 31.37
CA SER A 746 -34.11 13.47 31.69
C SER A 746 -33.41 12.73 30.56
N GLU A 747 -32.11 12.94 30.43
CA GLU A 747 -31.29 12.27 29.43
C GLU A 747 -31.38 10.74 29.57
N VAL A 748 -31.72 10.03 28.49
CA VAL A 748 -31.99 8.59 28.52
C VAL A 748 -30.71 7.78 28.69
N GLU A 749 -29.69 8.07 27.90
CA GLU A 749 -28.39 7.42 28.00
C GLU A 749 -27.62 8.00 29.20
N LEU A 750 -27.09 7.14 30.08
CA LEU A 750 -26.45 7.53 31.35
C LEU A 750 -24.93 7.78 31.23
N GLY A 751 -24.32 7.37 30.11
CA GLY A 751 -22.87 7.44 29.92
C GLY A 751 -22.14 6.18 30.43
N TYR A 752 -20.88 6.03 30.01
CA TYR A 752 -20.00 4.95 30.48
C TYR A 752 -19.19 5.39 31.71
N SER A 753 -18.78 4.41 32.52
CA SER A 753 -17.69 4.61 33.48
C SER A 753 -16.35 4.84 32.75
N GLU A 754 -15.34 5.37 33.46
CA GLU A 754 -13.99 5.50 32.90
C GLU A 754 -13.40 4.12 32.50
N GLU A 755 -13.65 3.10 33.33
CA GLU A 755 -13.18 1.74 33.04
C GLU A 755 -13.81 1.20 31.75
N ASP A 756 -15.14 1.32 31.61
CA ASP A 756 -15.85 0.86 30.43
C ASP A 756 -15.38 1.58 29.17
N ILE A 757 -15.21 2.91 29.21
CA ILE A 757 -14.84 3.64 27.99
C ILE A 757 -13.42 3.30 27.54
N VAL A 758 -12.49 3.11 28.47
CA VAL A 758 -11.11 2.71 28.16
C VAL A 758 -11.10 1.29 27.60
N GLU A 759 -11.87 0.37 28.16
CA GLU A 759 -12.04 -0.99 27.63
C GLU A 759 -12.64 -0.97 26.21
N GLN A 760 -13.70 -0.19 25.98
CA GLN A 760 -14.31 -0.05 24.66
C GLN A 760 -13.36 0.61 23.64
N ALA A 761 -12.51 1.55 24.06
CA ALA A 761 -11.50 2.17 23.20
C ALA A 761 -10.39 1.17 22.79
N LYS A 762 -9.96 0.30 23.71
CA LYS A 762 -8.99 -0.79 23.45
C LYS A 762 -9.47 -1.82 22.44
N ARG A 763 -10.77 -1.85 22.08
CA ARG A 763 -11.29 -2.71 21.01
C ARG A 763 -10.86 -2.27 19.61
N CYS A 764 -10.29 -1.08 19.44
CA CYS A 764 -9.72 -0.65 18.15
C CYS A 764 -8.59 -1.58 17.69
N ILE A 765 -8.63 -2.01 16.43
CA ILE A 765 -7.60 -2.87 15.82
C ILE A 765 -6.56 -2.08 14.99
N HIS A 766 -6.62 -0.75 15.08
CA HIS A 766 -5.69 0.18 14.42
C HIS A 766 -5.39 -0.12 12.93
N CYS A 767 -6.45 -0.33 12.13
CA CYS A 767 -6.34 -0.68 10.71
C CYS A 767 -5.54 0.30 9.83
N GLY A 768 -5.32 1.54 10.27
CA GLY A 768 -4.47 2.53 9.58
C GLY A 768 -2.99 2.54 9.98
N GLY A 769 -2.53 1.62 10.84
CA GLY A 769 -1.22 1.73 11.49
C GLY A 769 -1.24 2.86 12.52
N CYS A 770 -0.31 3.82 12.40
CA CYS A 770 -0.31 5.03 13.23
C CYS A 770 -1.67 5.74 13.23
N SER A 771 -2.18 6.06 14.42
CA SER A 771 -3.46 6.72 14.61
C SER A 771 -3.43 8.24 14.51
N GLU A 772 -2.24 8.83 14.34
CA GLU A 772 -2.03 10.29 14.43
C GLU A 772 -2.61 10.89 15.73
N CYS A 773 -2.51 10.17 16.85
CA CYS A 773 -2.93 10.68 18.17
C CYS A 773 -2.01 11.81 18.72
N ARG A 774 -0.85 12.02 18.07
CA ARG A 774 0.17 13.04 18.37
C ARG A 774 0.83 12.97 19.75
N LEU A 775 0.56 11.93 20.55
CA LEU A 775 1.26 11.71 21.81
C LEU A 775 2.78 11.64 21.63
N CYS A 776 3.25 11.01 20.55
CA CYS A 776 4.66 10.95 20.19
C CYS A 776 5.26 12.34 19.90
N GLU A 777 4.49 13.28 19.35
CA GLU A 777 4.93 14.65 19.07
C GLU A 777 5.07 15.47 20.35
N ILE A 778 4.12 15.29 21.28
CA ILE A 778 4.15 15.92 22.60
C ILE A 778 5.38 15.44 23.38
N ALA A 779 5.61 14.12 23.43
CA ALA A 779 6.72 13.50 24.14
C ALA A 779 8.10 13.77 23.53
N CYS A 780 8.17 14.20 22.26
CA CYS A 780 9.44 14.41 21.57
C CYS A 780 10.07 15.76 21.98
N GLU A 781 11.06 15.74 22.87
CA GLU A 781 11.80 16.95 23.28
C GLU A 781 12.52 17.64 22.09
N PRO A 782 13.23 16.94 21.19
CA PRO A 782 13.89 17.58 20.04
C PRO A 782 12.92 18.12 18.97
N LYS A 783 11.62 17.87 19.11
CA LYS A 783 10.58 18.18 18.11
C LYS A 783 10.94 17.62 16.72
N ALA A 784 11.39 16.36 16.73
CA ALA A 784 11.72 15.60 15.53
C ALA A 784 10.49 14.95 14.89
N VAL A 785 9.49 14.52 15.67
CA VAL A 785 8.26 13.93 15.12
C VAL A 785 7.49 14.97 14.31
N ALA A 786 7.18 14.64 13.07
CA ALA A 786 6.46 15.52 12.15
C ALA A 786 5.60 14.69 11.18
N HIS A 787 4.32 14.55 11.52
CA HIS A 787 3.33 13.83 10.69
C HIS A 787 3.05 14.48 9.33
N SER A 788 3.48 15.73 9.13
CA SER A 788 3.36 16.49 7.88
C SER A 788 4.45 16.16 6.85
N LEU A 789 5.51 15.43 7.23
CA LEU A 789 6.56 15.01 6.30
C LEU A 789 5.99 14.08 5.22
N LYS A 790 6.32 14.37 3.97
CA LYS A 790 5.87 13.62 2.79
C LYS A 790 6.99 12.77 2.22
N HIS A 791 6.61 11.71 1.51
CA HIS A 791 7.52 10.98 0.64
C HIS A 791 8.12 11.93 -0.41
N TRP A 792 9.34 11.67 -0.86
CA TRP A 792 9.99 12.46 -1.89
C TRP A 792 10.83 11.57 -2.81
N THR A 793 11.19 12.10 -3.97
CA THR A 793 12.04 11.40 -4.94
C THR A 793 13.40 12.10 -5.01
N GLU A 794 14.46 11.31 -5.06
CA GLU A 794 15.85 11.74 -5.22
C GLU A 794 16.40 11.12 -6.52
N GLU A 795 17.06 11.92 -7.35
CA GLU A 795 17.66 11.46 -8.60
C GLU A 795 19.18 11.39 -8.45
N VAL A 796 19.77 10.25 -8.80
CA VAL A 796 21.22 10.03 -8.76
C VAL A 796 21.72 9.47 -10.07
N ASN A 797 22.90 9.93 -10.48
CA ASN A 797 23.59 9.43 -11.66
C ASN A 797 24.78 8.55 -11.24
N VAL A 798 24.85 7.32 -11.75
CA VAL A 798 25.85 6.31 -11.35
C VAL A 798 26.39 5.54 -12.55
N GLY A 799 27.64 5.09 -12.49
CA GLY A 799 28.24 4.30 -13.56
C GLY A 799 27.98 2.80 -13.46
N ALA A 800 27.82 2.29 -12.24
CA ALA A 800 27.61 0.88 -11.98
C ALA A 800 26.53 0.65 -10.92
N ILE A 801 25.83 -0.48 -11.04
CA ILE A 801 24.78 -0.90 -10.10
C ILE A 801 25.10 -2.31 -9.57
N VAL A 802 25.06 -2.51 -8.26
CA VAL A 802 25.15 -3.84 -7.62
C VAL A 802 23.82 -4.18 -6.98
N VAL A 803 23.24 -5.32 -7.35
CA VAL A 803 21.97 -5.81 -6.81
C VAL A 803 22.24 -6.85 -5.72
N ALA A 804 21.78 -6.57 -4.50
CA ALA A 804 22.07 -7.30 -3.26
C ALA A 804 20.86 -7.39 -2.30
N THR A 805 19.66 -7.54 -2.88
CA THR A 805 18.36 -7.46 -2.19
C THR A 805 17.99 -8.67 -1.30
N GLY A 806 18.73 -9.77 -1.35
CA GLY A 806 18.55 -10.91 -0.46
C GLY A 806 17.47 -11.90 -0.90
N PHE A 807 16.65 -12.37 0.05
CA PHE A 807 15.67 -13.45 -0.13
C PHE A 807 14.51 -13.34 0.86
N GLU A 808 13.44 -14.09 0.59
CA GLU A 808 12.33 -14.35 1.50
C GLU A 808 12.20 -15.87 1.74
N LEU A 809 11.56 -16.27 2.84
CA LEU A 809 11.24 -17.68 3.09
C LEU A 809 9.85 -18.01 2.54
N MET A 810 9.68 -19.25 2.08
CA MET A 810 8.36 -19.77 1.76
C MET A 810 7.49 -19.76 3.03
N PRO A 811 6.33 -19.08 3.01
CA PRO A 811 5.48 -18.97 4.18
C PRO A 811 4.80 -20.31 4.50
N LEU A 812 4.53 -20.54 5.80
CA LEU A 812 3.96 -21.80 6.29
C LEU A 812 2.53 -22.07 5.80
N ASP A 813 1.78 -21.04 5.44
CA ASP A 813 0.43 -21.17 4.87
C ASP A 813 0.41 -21.89 3.51
N ARG A 814 1.54 -21.87 2.79
CA ARG A 814 1.76 -22.63 1.55
C ARG A 814 2.17 -24.10 1.79
N MET A 815 2.28 -24.54 3.05
CA MET A 815 2.67 -25.90 3.44
C MET A 815 1.56 -26.56 4.28
N PRO A 816 0.42 -26.93 3.66
CA PRO A 816 -0.72 -27.51 4.38
C PRO A 816 -0.38 -28.81 5.12
N GLU A 817 0.56 -29.62 4.61
CA GLU A 817 1.07 -30.83 5.23
C GLU A 817 1.77 -30.57 6.57
N TYR A 818 2.28 -29.35 6.77
CA TYR A 818 2.91 -28.90 8.01
C TYR A 818 1.98 -27.98 8.83
N GLY A 819 0.66 -28.09 8.60
CA GLY A 819 -0.36 -27.37 9.36
C GLY A 819 -0.78 -26.03 8.77
N GLY A 820 -0.19 -25.58 7.65
CA GLY A 820 -0.65 -24.38 6.94
C GLY A 820 -0.63 -23.10 7.76
N GLY A 821 0.32 -22.97 8.71
CA GLY A 821 0.40 -21.84 9.64
C GLY A 821 -0.68 -21.81 10.74
N LYS A 822 -1.49 -22.86 10.90
CA LYS A 822 -2.58 -22.90 11.89
C LYS A 822 -2.16 -23.39 13.27
N PHE A 823 -1.11 -24.21 13.34
CA PHE A 823 -0.64 -24.79 14.60
C PHE A 823 0.34 -23.83 15.27
N ALA A 824 -0.01 -23.35 16.45
CA ALA A 824 0.80 -22.36 17.17
C ALA A 824 2.22 -22.87 17.50
N ASN A 825 2.39 -24.18 17.67
CA ASN A 825 3.69 -24.82 17.95
C ASN A 825 4.38 -25.38 16.70
N VAL A 826 3.98 -24.94 15.51
CA VAL A 826 4.75 -25.14 14.28
C VAL A 826 5.23 -23.77 13.82
N ILE A 827 6.53 -23.55 13.91
CA ILE A 827 7.17 -22.27 13.58
C ILE A 827 8.19 -22.47 12.47
N ASP A 828 8.51 -21.39 11.76
CA ASP A 828 9.60 -21.42 10.79
C ASP A 828 10.97 -21.24 11.46
N ALA A 829 12.01 -21.55 10.69
CA ALA A 829 13.39 -21.47 11.16
C ALA A 829 13.79 -20.05 11.61
N MET A 830 13.28 -18.98 10.99
CA MET A 830 13.62 -17.61 11.38
C MET A 830 12.89 -17.20 12.65
N GLN A 831 11.64 -17.61 12.85
CA GLN A 831 10.96 -17.48 14.14
C GLN A 831 11.78 -18.15 15.25
N PHE A 832 12.32 -19.34 15.01
CA PHE A 832 13.17 -20.01 16.00
C PHE A 832 14.51 -19.27 16.23
N GLU A 833 15.13 -18.68 15.21
CA GLU A 833 16.28 -17.78 15.38
C GLU A 833 15.95 -16.61 16.32
N ARG A 834 14.77 -16.01 16.18
CA ARG A 834 14.34 -14.92 17.05
C ARG A 834 14.15 -15.40 18.48
N ILE A 835 13.60 -16.59 18.70
CA ILE A 835 13.46 -17.20 20.04
C ILE A 835 14.84 -17.45 20.69
N LEU A 836 15.80 -17.97 19.92
CA LEU A 836 17.17 -18.23 20.40
C LEU A 836 17.98 -16.96 20.66
N CYS A 837 17.63 -15.85 19.99
CA CYS A 837 18.39 -14.60 20.10
C CYS A 837 18.19 -13.92 21.47
N ALA A 838 19.29 -13.54 22.12
CA ALA A 838 19.28 -12.80 23.38
C ALA A 838 18.55 -11.44 23.31
N SER A 839 18.60 -10.77 22.16
CA SER A 839 17.80 -9.56 21.89
C SER A 839 16.49 -9.84 21.15
N GLY A 840 16.04 -11.09 21.18
CA GLY A 840 14.77 -11.56 20.65
C GLY A 840 13.62 -11.44 21.64
N PRO A 841 12.41 -11.81 21.22
CA PRO A 841 11.19 -11.61 22.01
C PRO A 841 11.13 -12.44 23.30
N THR A 842 11.88 -13.53 23.38
CA THR A 842 11.97 -14.40 24.56
C THR A 842 13.33 -14.28 25.27
N ALA A 843 14.14 -13.28 24.92
CA ALA A 843 15.47 -13.03 25.50
C ALA A 843 16.41 -14.27 25.47
N GLY A 844 16.29 -15.11 24.44
CA GLY A 844 17.07 -16.35 24.31
C GLY A 844 16.49 -17.56 25.02
N GLU A 845 15.39 -17.40 25.77
CA GLU A 845 14.70 -18.53 26.40
C GLU A 845 13.82 -19.26 25.38
N VAL A 846 14.06 -20.56 25.20
CA VAL A 846 13.26 -21.37 24.28
C VAL A 846 11.88 -21.63 24.88
N ARG A 847 10.87 -20.93 24.35
CA ARG A 847 9.48 -21.00 24.81
C ARG A 847 8.53 -21.30 23.66
N ARG A 848 7.57 -22.18 23.90
CA ARG A 848 6.48 -22.52 22.98
C ARG A 848 5.58 -21.29 22.73
N PRO A 849 5.22 -20.97 21.48
CA PRO A 849 4.32 -19.86 21.20
C PRO A 849 2.91 -20.06 21.77
N SER A 850 2.43 -21.30 21.93
CA SER A 850 1.06 -21.56 22.39
C SER A 850 0.82 -21.22 23.87
N ASP A 851 1.79 -21.54 24.74
CA ASP A 851 1.61 -21.53 26.20
C ASP A 851 2.83 -21.06 27.00
N GLY A 852 3.91 -20.65 26.31
CA GLY A 852 5.11 -20.09 26.93
C GLY A 852 5.97 -21.10 27.70
N LYS A 853 5.65 -22.40 27.66
CA LYS A 853 6.43 -23.45 28.33
C LYS A 853 7.70 -23.79 27.55
N VAL A 854 8.71 -24.27 28.27
CA VAL A 854 9.94 -24.79 27.66
C VAL A 854 9.63 -26.14 27.00
N PRO A 855 9.83 -26.29 25.67
CA PRO A 855 9.66 -27.57 25.00
C PRO A 855 10.76 -28.54 25.42
N LYS A 856 10.40 -29.81 25.68
CA LYS A 856 11.35 -30.88 26.00
C LYS A 856 11.66 -31.73 24.77
N LYS A 857 10.75 -31.84 23.80
CA LYS A 857 10.99 -32.50 22.51
C LYS A 857 10.80 -31.54 21.36
N ILE A 858 11.84 -31.31 20.56
CA ILE A 858 11.77 -30.49 19.34
C ILE A 858 12.04 -31.36 18.12
N ALA A 859 11.24 -31.16 17.08
CA ALA A 859 11.48 -31.71 15.74
C ALA A 859 11.87 -30.60 14.74
N PHE A 860 12.99 -30.77 14.05
CA PHE A 860 13.44 -29.93 12.95
C PHE A 860 13.14 -30.63 11.62
N ILE A 861 12.41 -29.96 10.72
CA ILE A 861 12.01 -30.51 9.43
C ILE A 861 12.86 -29.87 8.34
N HIS A 862 13.77 -30.63 7.73
CA HIS A 862 14.60 -30.15 6.64
C HIS A 862 13.84 -30.17 5.31
N CYS A 863 14.35 -29.39 4.34
CA CYS A 863 13.87 -29.40 2.95
C CYS A 863 12.37 -29.08 2.80
N ALA A 864 11.76 -28.34 3.73
CA ALA A 864 10.36 -27.98 3.61
C ALA A 864 10.16 -27.05 2.41
N GLY A 865 9.42 -27.51 1.40
CA GLY A 865 9.25 -26.84 0.11
C GLY A 865 10.51 -26.74 -0.77
N SER A 866 11.65 -27.32 -0.38
CA SER A 866 12.88 -27.38 -1.20
C SER A 866 13.12 -28.81 -1.68
N ARG A 867 13.64 -28.98 -2.91
CA ARG A 867 13.76 -30.30 -3.55
C ARG A 867 12.41 -31.03 -3.60
N ASP A 868 11.35 -30.25 -3.82
CA ASP A 868 9.96 -30.67 -3.82
C ASP A 868 9.24 -29.98 -4.99
N PRO A 869 9.41 -30.45 -6.24
CA PRO A 869 8.81 -29.81 -7.40
C PRO A 869 7.27 -29.90 -7.44
N GLU A 870 6.66 -30.77 -6.64
CA GLU A 870 5.20 -30.93 -6.59
C GLU A 870 4.55 -29.88 -5.67
N HIS A 871 5.18 -29.56 -4.54
CA HIS A 871 4.61 -28.68 -3.52
C HIS A 871 5.40 -27.38 -3.28
N GLY A 872 6.58 -27.23 -3.90
CA GLY A 872 7.49 -26.11 -3.70
C GLY A 872 8.44 -25.89 -4.87
N VAL A 873 9.75 -25.88 -4.59
CA VAL A 873 10.79 -25.65 -5.60
C VAL A 873 11.68 -26.89 -5.79
N ALA A 874 12.13 -27.13 -7.02
CA ALA A 874 12.96 -28.30 -7.34
C ALA A 874 14.40 -28.20 -6.81
N TYR A 875 14.89 -26.98 -6.53
CA TYR A 875 16.24 -26.74 -6.08
C TYR A 875 16.41 -26.86 -4.56
N CYS A 876 17.68 -26.92 -4.13
CA CYS A 876 18.06 -26.93 -2.73
C CYS A 876 18.36 -25.51 -2.24
N SER A 877 17.79 -25.12 -1.10
CA SER A 877 18.06 -23.83 -0.44
C SER A 877 19.45 -23.73 0.21
N ARG A 878 20.29 -24.79 0.09
CA ARG A 878 21.72 -24.86 0.42
C ARG A 878 22.12 -24.67 1.89
N VAL A 879 21.46 -23.82 2.66
CA VAL A 879 21.84 -23.45 4.03
C VAL A 879 21.00 -24.13 5.12
N CYS A 880 19.86 -24.71 4.74
CA CYS A 880 18.88 -25.25 5.70
C CYS A 880 19.37 -26.43 6.52
N CYS A 881 20.24 -27.28 5.97
CA CYS A 881 20.87 -28.33 6.77
C CYS A 881 21.71 -27.71 7.91
N MET A 882 22.52 -26.70 7.59
CA MET A 882 23.47 -26.14 8.55
C MET A 882 22.81 -25.26 9.60
N TYR A 883 21.83 -24.43 9.24
CA TYR A 883 21.13 -23.65 10.27
C TYR A 883 20.30 -24.54 11.18
N SER A 884 19.68 -25.63 10.69
CA SER A 884 18.89 -26.52 11.56
C SER A 884 19.79 -27.28 12.53
N ILE A 885 20.96 -27.73 12.07
CA ILE A 885 21.99 -28.33 12.94
C ILE A 885 22.46 -27.32 13.99
N LYS A 886 22.69 -26.07 13.59
CA LYS A 886 23.06 -24.99 14.52
C LYS A 886 21.97 -24.74 15.54
N GLN A 887 20.72 -24.62 15.11
CA GLN A 887 19.56 -24.42 15.96
C GLN A 887 19.36 -25.58 16.96
N ALA A 888 19.54 -26.82 16.53
CA ALA A 888 19.50 -27.98 17.41
C ALA A 888 20.60 -27.94 18.48
N MET A 889 21.83 -27.58 18.10
CA MET A 889 22.95 -27.41 19.04
C MET A 889 22.65 -26.31 20.08
N LEU A 890 22.19 -25.14 19.64
CA LEU A 890 21.85 -24.03 20.54
C LEU A 890 20.68 -24.38 21.47
N TYR A 891 19.70 -25.11 20.97
CA TYR A 891 18.63 -25.66 21.79
C TYR A 891 19.18 -26.60 22.87
N LYS A 892 20.10 -27.52 22.53
CA LYS A 892 20.72 -28.43 23.50
C LYS A 892 21.59 -27.71 24.53
N HIS A 893 22.22 -26.60 24.16
CA HIS A 893 22.96 -25.73 25.09
C HIS A 893 22.05 -24.96 26.05
N THR A 894 20.82 -24.67 25.64
CA THR A 894 19.87 -23.88 26.44
C THR A 894 18.93 -24.77 27.26
N VAL A 895 18.52 -25.91 26.70
CA VAL A 895 17.62 -26.90 27.28
C VAL A 895 18.37 -28.22 27.39
N HIS A 896 19.18 -28.36 28.43
CA HIS A 896 20.12 -29.47 28.59
C HIS A 896 19.46 -30.86 28.58
N ASP A 897 18.28 -30.98 29.21
CA ASP A 897 17.47 -32.21 29.25
C ASP A 897 16.51 -32.35 28.07
N GLY A 898 16.60 -31.46 27.08
CA GLY A 898 15.77 -31.49 25.88
C GLY A 898 16.26 -32.49 24.84
N GLU A 899 15.35 -33.05 24.07
CA GLU A 899 15.60 -33.96 22.95
C GLU A 899 15.38 -33.22 21.62
N ALA A 900 16.35 -33.32 20.70
CA ALA A 900 16.29 -32.69 19.39
C ALA A 900 16.29 -33.77 18.29
N TYR A 901 15.29 -33.72 17.41
CA TYR A 901 15.10 -34.67 16.32
C TYR A 901 15.19 -33.94 14.98
N LEU A 902 16.12 -34.30 14.10
CA LEU A 902 16.32 -33.68 12.79
C LEU A 902 15.88 -34.65 11.69
N PHE A 903 14.78 -34.32 11.00
CA PHE A 903 14.25 -35.09 9.89
C PHE A 903 14.84 -34.58 8.57
N TYR A 904 15.57 -35.44 7.86
CA TYR A 904 16.34 -35.05 6.68
C TYR A 904 16.29 -36.07 5.54
N ILE A 905 16.62 -35.62 4.32
CA ILE A 905 16.84 -36.49 3.15
C ILE A 905 18.33 -36.75 2.99
N ASP A 906 19.10 -35.66 2.88
CA ASP A 906 20.56 -35.64 2.86
C ASP A 906 21.06 -34.48 3.75
N ILE A 907 22.18 -34.67 4.45
CA ILE A 907 22.89 -33.59 5.11
C ILE A 907 23.89 -32.98 4.11
N ARG A 908 23.78 -31.68 3.86
CA ARG A 908 24.64 -30.94 2.93
C ARG A 908 25.56 -29.99 3.69
N SER A 909 26.76 -30.48 3.99
CA SER A 909 27.81 -29.87 4.81
C SER A 909 29.05 -29.49 3.98
N ASN A 910 28.85 -28.86 2.81
CA ASN A 910 29.91 -28.66 1.81
C ASN A 910 30.81 -27.42 2.02
N GLY A 911 30.79 -26.81 3.20
CA GLY A 911 31.63 -25.67 3.59
C GLY A 911 32.81 -26.08 4.47
N LYS A 912 33.79 -25.17 4.63
CA LYS A 912 34.93 -25.41 5.52
C LYS A 912 34.43 -25.60 6.96
N ARG A 913 34.77 -26.74 7.58
CA ARG A 913 34.37 -27.14 8.94
C ARG A 913 32.88 -27.49 9.13
N TYR A 914 32.12 -27.66 8.05
CA TYR A 914 30.68 -27.93 8.17
C TYR A 914 30.40 -29.38 8.55
N GLU A 915 31.20 -30.32 8.05
CA GLU A 915 31.09 -31.74 8.40
C GLU A 915 31.47 -31.96 9.86
N GLU A 916 32.54 -31.33 10.31
CA GLU A 916 32.99 -31.36 11.71
C GLU A 916 31.93 -30.74 12.63
N PHE A 917 31.24 -29.69 12.17
CA PHE A 917 30.13 -29.09 12.90
C PHE A 917 28.92 -30.05 13.00
N TYR A 918 28.58 -30.75 11.92
CA TYR A 918 27.56 -31.79 11.92
C TYR A 918 27.93 -32.95 12.86
N ALA A 919 29.14 -33.49 12.74
CA ALA A 919 29.64 -34.57 13.58
C ALA A 919 29.59 -34.20 15.06
N ARG A 920 29.99 -32.97 15.42
CA ARG A 920 29.90 -32.46 16.79
C ARG A 920 28.46 -32.47 17.33
N THR A 921 27.48 -32.01 16.54
CA THR A 921 26.07 -32.01 16.96
C THR A 921 25.52 -33.43 17.15
N LEU A 922 26.00 -34.39 16.36
CA LEU A 922 25.61 -35.80 16.49
C LEU A 922 26.29 -36.46 17.71
N GLU A 923 27.61 -36.31 17.84
CA GLU A 923 28.43 -37.08 18.77
C GLU A 923 28.51 -36.46 20.16
N GLU A 924 28.61 -35.13 20.26
CA GLU A 924 28.79 -34.41 21.54
C GLU A 924 27.45 -33.91 22.10
N GLU A 925 26.57 -33.37 21.25
CA GLU A 925 25.26 -32.86 21.69
C GLU A 925 24.16 -33.93 21.72
N HIS A 926 24.44 -35.12 21.18
CA HIS A 926 23.52 -36.26 21.10
C HIS A 926 22.17 -35.91 20.46
N ALA A 927 22.17 -35.07 19.41
CA ALA A 927 20.97 -34.83 18.62
C ALA A 927 20.64 -36.04 17.72
N THR A 928 19.36 -36.37 17.58
CA THR A 928 18.90 -37.53 16.82
C THR A 928 18.63 -37.16 15.38
N PHE A 929 19.33 -37.78 14.43
CA PHE A 929 19.13 -37.58 12.99
C PHE A 929 18.33 -38.73 12.40
N ILE A 930 17.18 -38.41 11.79
CA ILE A 930 16.27 -39.38 11.18
C ILE A 930 16.24 -39.14 9.68
N ARG A 931 16.68 -40.12 8.90
CA ARG A 931 16.70 -40.00 7.44
C ARG A 931 15.33 -40.29 6.87
N GLY A 932 14.45 -39.31 6.94
CA GLY A 932 13.07 -39.38 6.47
C GLY A 932 12.48 -38.02 6.21
N LYS A 933 11.81 -37.83 5.07
CA LYS A 933 10.99 -36.64 4.84
C LYS A 933 9.71 -36.76 5.66
N VAL A 934 9.37 -35.72 6.42
CA VAL A 934 8.10 -35.66 7.15
C VAL A 934 6.95 -35.58 6.14
N SER A 935 5.98 -36.47 6.31
CA SER A 935 4.81 -36.59 5.44
C SER A 935 3.66 -35.68 5.85
N ARG A 936 3.42 -35.55 7.17
CA ARG A 936 2.31 -34.73 7.71
C ARG A 936 2.48 -34.45 9.21
N LEU A 937 1.85 -33.38 9.67
CA LEU A 937 1.73 -32.99 11.08
C LEU A 937 0.27 -33.01 11.56
N TYR A 938 0.06 -33.36 12.82
CA TYR A 938 -1.24 -33.22 13.50
C TYR A 938 -1.05 -32.58 14.88
N GLU A 939 -1.88 -31.60 15.22
CA GLU A 939 -1.93 -31.05 16.57
C GLU A 939 -2.94 -31.84 17.43
N GLN A 940 -2.50 -32.33 18.59
CA GLN A 940 -3.35 -32.99 19.57
C GLN A 940 -2.92 -32.56 20.98
N ASN A 941 -3.87 -32.10 21.81
CA ASN A 941 -3.64 -31.78 23.23
C ASN A 941 -2.44 -30.84 23.49
N GLY A 942 -2.15 -29.93 22.55
CA GLY A 942 -1.02 -29.00 22.65
C GLY A 942 0.34 -29.59 22.31
N THR A 943 0.44 -30.84 21.83
CA THR A 943 1.64 -31.39 21.18
C THR A 943 1.40 -31.55 19.68
N VAL A 944 2.47 -31.62 18.90
CA VAL A 944 2.41 -31.82 17.45
C VAL A 944 3.00 -33.19 17.12
N THR A 945 2.16 -34.09 16.64
CA THR A 945 2.57 -35.42 16.18
C THR A 945 3.16 -35.32 14.77
N VAL A 946 4.42 -35.73 14.64
CA VAL A 946 5.22 -35.76 13.41
C VAL A 946 5.23 -37.16 12.82
N TYR A 947 4.81 -37.31 11.57
CA TYR A 947 4.82 -38.59 10.84
C TYR A 947 5.90 -38.60 9.75
N ALA A 948 6.81 -39.56 9.81
CA ALA A 948 7.85 -39.78 8.80
C ALA A 948 8.11 -41.28 8.60
N GLU A 949 8.95 -41.61 7.62
CA GLU A 949 9.54 -42.94 7.45
C GLU A 949 11.05 -42.81 7.62
N ASP A 950 11.66 -43.57 8.53
CA ASP A 950 13.10 -43.70 8.57
C ASP A 950 13.57 -44.64 7.45
N THR A 951 14.08 -44.04 6.39
CA THR A 951 14.49 -44.75 5.18
C THR A 951 15.72 -45.65 5.40
N LEU A 952 16.46 -45.50 6.50
CA LEU A 952 17.58 -46.38 6.83
C LEU A 952 17.10 -47.71 7.42
N SER A 953 16.02 -47.69 8.20
CA SER A 953 15.43 -48.88 8.81
C SER A 953 14.20 -49.42 8.06
N GLY A 954 13.58 -48.61 7.19
CA GLY A 954 12.32 -48.91 6.53
C GLY A 954 11.11 -48.87 7.47
N GLN A 955 11.26 -48.27 8.66
CA GLN A 955 10.20 -48.21 9.68
C GLN A 955 9.49 -46.85 9.67
N SER A 956 8.19 -46.87 9.92
CA SER A 956 7.43 -45.64 10.18
C SER A 956 7.81 -45.05 11.53
N VAL A 957 8.06 -43.75 11.55
CA VAL A 957 8.36 -42.96 12.75
C VAL A 957 7.17 -42.05 13.05
N THR A 958 6.69 -42.14 14.29
CA THR A 958 5.71 -41.21 14.86
C THR A 958 6.33 -40.57 16.10
N LEU A 959 6.45 -39.25 16.11
CA LEU A 959 7.06 -38.49 17.20
C LEU A 959 6.10 -37.40 17.69
N ASP A 960 5.73 -37.44 18.96
CA ASP A 960 5.03 -36.32 19.61
C ASP A 960 6.06 -35.27 20.06
N ALA A 961 6.08 -34.13 19.37
CA ALA A 961 6.96 -33.01 19.67
C ALA A 961 6.19 -31.90 20.39
N ASP A 962 6.88 -31.22 21.31
CA ASP A 962 6.37 -30.03 21.99
C ASP A 962 6.42 -28.80 21.08
N LEU A 963 7.40 -28.75 20.18
CA LEU A 963 7.60 -27.70 19.19
C LEU A 963 8.18 -28.29 17.90
N VAL A 964 7.70 -27.84 16.76
CA VAL A 964 8.22 -28.20 15.44
C VAL A 964 8.78 -26.97 14.76
N VAL A 965 10.02 -27.06 14.28
CA VAL A 965 10.71 -26.01 13.55
C VAL A 965 10.85 -26.45 12.08
N VAL A 966 10.17 -25.74 11.20
CA VAL A 966 10.17 -26.00 9.76
C VAL A 966 11.28 -25.20 9.11
N ALA A 967 12.12 -25.84 8.29
CA ALA A 967 13.20 -25.21 7.55
C ALA A 967 12.76 -24.92 6.10
N PRO A 968 12.16 -23.75 5.81
CA PRO A 968 11.43 -23.51 4.57
C PRO A 968 12.37 -23.22 3.41
N ALA A 969 11.86 -23.34 2.19
CA ALA A 969 12.58 -22.94 1.00
C ALA A 969 12.88 -21.43 1.00
N MET A 970 14.09 -21.08 0.58
CA MET A 970 14.44 -19.70 0.25
C MET A 970 13.91 -19.40 -1.15
N LEU A 971 13.23 -18.26 -1.28
CA LEU A 971 12.63 -17.78 -2.52
C LEU A 971 13.23 -16.41 -2.88
N PRO A 972 13.26 -16.05 -4.17
CA PRO A 972 13.56 -14.67 -4.54
C PRO A 972 12.49 -13.77 -3.95
N SER A 973 12.89 -12.71 -3.25
CA SER A 973 11.91 -11.77 -2.67
C SER A 973 11.07 -11.14 -3.78
N THR A 974 9.82 -10.80 -3.48
CA THR A 974 8.94 -10.05 -4.41
C THR A 974 9.63 -8.80 -5.00
N ALA A 975 10.39 -8.08 -4.16
CA ALA A 975 11.18 -6.92 -4.58
C ALA A 975 12.28 -7.23 -5.61
N VAL A 976 12.85 -8.45 -5.59
CA VAL A 976 13.83 -8.89 -6.61
C VAL A 976 13.17 -8.94 -7.98
N GLN A 977 11.95 -9.46 -8.06
CA GLN A 977 11.25 -9.61 -9.34
C GLN A 977 10.83 -8.25 -9.91
N GLU A 978 10.31 -7.36 -9.07
CA GLU A 978 10.00 -5.98 -9.47
C GLU A 978 11.25 -5.24 -9.93
N LEU A 979 12.35 -5.37 -9.19
CA LEU A 979 13.61 -4.74 -9.51
C LEU A 979 14.25 -5.32 -10.78
N ALA A 980 14.18 -6.63 -10.98
CA ALA A 980 14.66 -7.29 -12.20
C ALA A 980 13.94 -6.75 -13.44
N SER A 981 12.62 -6.50 -13.34
CA SER A 981 11.86 -5.83 -14.40
C SER A 981 12.35 -4.40 -14.65
N LYS A 982 12.50 -3.58 -13.60
CA LYS A 982 12.99 -2.19 -13.69
C LYS A 982 14.39 -2.11 -14.30
N LEU A 983 15.29 -3.00 -13.91
CA LEU A 983 16.68 -3.06 -14.38
C LEU A 983 16.87 -3.89 -15.67
N ARG A 984 15.79 -4.50 -16.18
CA ARG A 984 15.80 -5.39 -17.36
C ARG A 984 16.80 -6.52 -17.22
N LEU A 985 16.81 -7.16 -16.07
CA LEU A 985 17.68 -8.28 -15.76
C LEU A 985 16.99 -9.59 -16.11
N ALA A 986 17.76 -10.49 -16.73
CA ALA A 986 17.31 -11.87 -16.93
C ALA A 986 17.19 -12.58 -15.58
N THR A 987 16.13 -13.37 -15.43
CA THR A 987 15.95 -14.27 -14.31
C THR A 987 15.91 -15.72 -14.77
N ASP A 988 16.21 -16.64 -13.87
CA ASP A 988 15.96 -18.06 -14.09
C ASP A 988 14.44 -18.38 -14.01
N GLU A 989 14.09 -19.65 -14.19
CA GLU A 989 12.70 -20.12 -14.15
C GLU A 989 12.01 -19.92 -12.79
N TYR A 990 12.77 -19.68 -11.73
CA TYR A 990 12.26 -19.46 -10.38
C TYR A 990 12.24 -17.98 -9.99
N GLY A 991 12.78 -17.09 -10.82
CA GLY A 991 12.84 -15.65 -10.59
C GLY A 991 14.12 -15.16 -9.91
N TRP A 992 15.17 -15.98 -9.80
CA TRP A 992 16.49 -15.53 -9.35
C TRP A 992 17.22 -14.77 -10.46
N ILE A 993 18.00 -13.74 -10.11
CA ILE A 993 18.76 -12.98 -11.12
C ILE A 993 19.85 -13.86 -11.73
N SER A 994 19.82 -14.02 -13.05
CA SER A 994 20.81 -14.82 -13.77
C SER A 994 22.13 -14.07 -13.95
N GLU A 995 23.23 -14.74 -13.62
CA GLU A 995 24.57 -14.28 -13.98
C GLU A 995 24.82 -14.41 -15.49
N ALA A 996 25.78 -13.65 -16.01
CA ALA A 996 26.17 -13.67 -17.41
C ALA A 996 26.83 -14.99 -17.82
N HIS A 997 27.58 -15.61 -16.90
CA HIS A 997 28.12 -16.96 -17.08
C HIS A 997 28.45 -17.59 -15.72
N PRO A 998 28.04 -18.85 -15.44
CA PRO A 998 28.20 -19.51 -14.13
C PRO A 998 29.63 -19.68 -13.59
N LYS A 999 30.66 -19.32 -14.36
CA LYS A 999 32.08 -19.60 -14.05
C LYS A 999 32.98 -18.42 -14.41
N LEU A 1000 32.81 -17.89 -15.61
CA LEU A 1000 33.68 -16.82 -16.14
C LEU A 1000 33.23 -15.42 -15.68
N ARG A 1001 31.93 -15.24 -15.42
CA ARG A 1001 31.29 -13.95 -15.13
C ARG A 1001 30.19 -14.11 -14.08
N ALA A 1002 30.50 -14.79 -12.98
CA ALA A 1002 29.53 -15.25 -11.98
C ALA A 1002 28.91 -14.14 -11.11
N VAL A 1003 29.40 -12.90 -11.22
CA VAL A 1003 28.91 -11.72 -10.48
C VAL A 1003 28.43 -10.61 -11.41
N GLU A 1004 28.53 -10.83 -12.73
CA GLU A 1004 28.09 -9.87 -13.74
C GLU A 1004 26.75 -10.35 -14.30
N THR A 1005 25.87 -9.43 -14.68
CA THR A 1005 24.63 -9.79 -15.39
C THR A 1005 24.83 -9.67 -16.90
N LEU A 1006 23.83 -10.12 -17.69
CA LEU A 1006 23.82 -9.89 -19.14
C LEU A 1006 23.72 -8.40 -19.48
N THR A 1007 23.09 -7.61 -18.61
CA THR A 1007 23.01 -6.16 -18.72
C THR A 1007 24.31 -5.54 -18.23
N GLY A 1008 25.10 -4.98 -19.15
CA GLY A 1008 26.39 -4.39 -18.84
C GLY A 1008 26.30 -3.29 -17.78
N GLY A 1009 27.26 -3.23 -16.85
CA GLY A 1009 27.28 -2.23 -15.76
C GLY A 1009 26.43 -2.60 -14.55
N ILE A 1010 25.63 -3.67 -14.65
CA ILE A 1010 24.84 -4.20 -13.53
C ILE A 1010 25.44 -5.54 -13.07
N PHE A 1011 25.71 -5.60 -11.77
CA PHE A 1011 26.34 -6.72 -11.07
C PHE A 1011 25.38 -7.29 -10.04
N VAL A 1012 25.62 -8.54 -9.63
CA VAL A 1012 24.80 -9.23 -8.64
C VAL A 1012 25.67 -9.76 -7.51
N ALA A 1013 25.20 -9.61 -6.27
CA ALA A 1013 25.90 -10.06 -5.08
C ALA A 1013 24.93 -10.72 -4.09
N GLY A 1014 25.38 -11.82 -3.49
CA GLY A 1014 24.66 -12.49 -2.43
C GLY A 1014 23.47 -13.32 -2.91
N VAL A 1015 22.48 -13.46 -2.03
CA VAL A 1015 21.41 -14.43 -2.19
C VAL A 1015 20.47 -14.10 -3.35
N THR A 1016 20.40 -12.84 -3.79
CA THR A 1016 19.60 -12.41 -4.95
C THR A 1016 19.89 -13.21 -6.22
N GLN A 1017 21.10 -13.76 -6.38
CA GLN A 1017 21.44 -14.63 -7.49
C GLN A 1017 21.01 -16.09 -7.28
N PHE A 1018 21.12 -16.61 -6.04
CA PHE A 1018 20.76 -17.99 -5.67
C PHE A 1018 21.00 -18.22 -4.17
N PRO A 1019 20.32 -19.16 -3.48
CA PRO A 1019 20.59 -19.54 -2.09
C PRO A 1019 22.06 -19.85 -1.76
N LYS A 1020 22.60 -19.18 -0.73
CA LYS A 1020 23.98 -19.30 -0.26
C LYS A 1020 24.13 -18.80 1.18
N ASP A 1021 25.21 -19.21 1.86
CA ASP A 1021 25.52 -18.79 3.22
C ASP A 1021 26.24 -17.43 3.27
N ILE A 1022 26.56 -16.98 4.48
CA ILE A 1022 27.18 -15.67 4.74
C ILE A 1022 28.59 -15.58 4.13
N THR A 1023 29.40 -16.63 4.26
CA THR A 1023 30.80 -16.63 3.78
C THR A 1023 30.86 -16.49 2.27
N ASP A 1024 30.04 -17.27 1.56
CA ASP A 1024 29.91 -17.18 0.11
C ASP A 1024 29.33 -15.84 -0.33
N THR A 1025 28.37 -15.32 0.43
CA THR A 1025 27.74 -14.02 0.16
C THR A 1025 28.75 -12.87 0.23
N VAL A 1026 29.55 -12.83 1.30
CA VAL A 1026 30.62 -11.83 1.47
C VAL A 1026 31.66 -11.95 0.35
N SER A 1027 32.08 -13.19 0.05
CA SER A 1027 33.06 -13.45 -1.02
C SER A 1027 32.56 -13.00 -2.39
N GLN A 1028 31.29 -13.27 -2.70
CA GLN A 1028 30.67 -12.84 -3.95
C GLN A 1028 30.53 -11.32 -4.03
N ALA A 1029 30.19 -10.66 -2.92
CA ALA A 1029 30.08 -9.20 -2.85
C ALA A 1029 31.42 -8.50 -3.13
N SER A 1030 32.52 -8.96 -2.53
CA SER A 1030 33.86 -8.46 -2.84
C SER A 1030 34.27 -8.74 -4.29
N GLY A 1031 33.85 -9.89 -4.85
CA GLY A 1031 34.03 -10.20 -6.28
C GLY A 1031 33.28 -9.22 -7.19
N ALA A 1032 32.04 -8.85 -6.84
CA ALA A 1032 31.25 -7.86 -7.56
C ALA A 1032 31.88 -6.46 -7.45
N ALA A 1033 32.29 -6.04 -6.25
CA ALA A 1033 33.02 -4.80 -6.01
C ALA A 1033 34.29 -4.72 -6.84
N GLY A 1034 35.09 -5.79 -6.90
CA GLY A 1034 36.30 -5.85 -7.74
C GLY A 1034 36.02 -5.63 -9.22
N LYS A 1035 34.87 -6.12 -9.74
CA LYS A 1035 34.45 -5.86 -11.13
C LYS A 1035 33.98 -4.43 -11.34
N VAL A 1036 33.28 -3.86 -10.37
CA VAL A 1036 32.88 -2.44 -10.37
C VAL A 1036 34.13 -1.56 -10.38
N LEU A 1037 35.09 -1.78 -9.47
CA LEU A 1037 36.35 -1.04 -9.40
C LEU A 1037 37.14 -1.14 -10.71
N ALA A 1038 37.23 -2.34 -11.30
CA ALA A 1038 37.90 -2.52 -12.58
C ALA A 1038 37.23 -1.71 -13.72
N MET A 1039 35.91 -1.52 -13.66
CA MET A 1039 35.17 -0.68 -14.60
C MET A 1039 35.38 0.82 -14.30
N LEU A 1040 35.17 1.25 -13.05
CA LEU A 1040 35.26 2.66 -12.63
C LEU A 1040 36.69 3.21 -12.61
N SER A 1041 37.71 2.36 -12.67
CA SER A 1041 39.12 2.78 -12.82
C SER A 1041 39.46 3.36 -14.20
N ARG A 1042 38.54 3.29 -15.16
CA ARG A 1042 38.72 3.79 -16.53
C ARG A 1042 37.96 5.10 -16.72
N GLU A 1043 38.47 6.01 -17.55
CA GLU A 1043 37.77 7.26 -17.89
C GLU A 1043 36.61 7.02 -18.86
N THR A 1044 36.77 6.03 -19.75
CA THR A 1044 35.79 5.70 -20.79
C THR A 1044 35.56 4.20 -20.93
N LEU A 1045 34.38 3.83 -21.42
CA LEU A 1045 34.07 2.49 -21.88
C LEU A 1045 34.01 2.43 -23.40
N GLU A 1046 34.63 1.38 -23.92
CA GLU A 1046 34.50 0.99 -25.32
C GLU A 1046 33.15 0.32 -25.55
N ARG A 1047 32.32 0.88 -26.44
CA ARG A 1047 31.00 0.34 -26.83
C ARG A 1047 31.07 -0.30 -28.20
N GLU A 1048 30.31 -1.38 -28.35
CA GLU A 1048 30.21 -2.07 -29.64
C GLU A 1048 29.46 -1.18 -30.65
N PRO A 1049 30.00 -0.96 -31.85
CA PRO A 1049 29.39 -0.16 -32.91
C PRO A 1049 28.29 -0.91 -33.67
N LEU A 1050 27.83 -2.06 -33.18
CA LEU A 1050 26.70 -2.83 -33.74
C LEU A 1050 25.35 -2.21 -33.34
N ILE A 1051 25.20 -0.93 -33.63
CA ILE A 1051 24.06 -0.10 -33.24
C ILE A 1051 23.19 0.27 -34.44
N ALA A 1052 22.01 0.80 -34.15
CA ALA A 1052 21.11 1.31 -35.18
C ALA A 1052 21.63 2.63 -35.76
N GLU A 1053 21.57 2.76 -37.08
CA GLU A 1053 21.84 3.99 -37.82
C GLU A 1053 20.63 4.37 -38.69
N VAL A 1054 20.46 5.67 -38.95
CA VAL A 1054 19.35 6.19 -39.75
C VAL A 1054 19.88 6.83 -41.02
N ASP A 1055 19.47 6.28 -42.16
CA ASP A 1055 19.66 6.84 -43.48
C ASP A 1055 18.83 8.13 -43.62
N GLN A 1056 19.51 9.28 -43.54
CA GLN A 1056 18.86 10.59 -43.49
C GLN A 1056 18.16 10.95 -44.80
N ASP A 1057 18.58 10.37 -45.93
CA ASP A 1057 17.98 10.63 -47.24
C ASP A 1057 16.63 9.93 -47.39
N ILE A 1058 16.47 8.76 -46.75
CA ILE A 1058 15.25 7.94 -46.83
C ILE A 1058 14.26 8.24 -45.70
N CYS A 1059 14.75 8.64 -44.52
CA CYS A 1059 13.90 8.83 -43.33
C CYS A 1059 12.82 9.90 -43.55
N THR A 1060 11.57 9.64 -43.15
CA THR A 1060 10.47 10.61 -43.26
C THR A 1060 10.05 11.22 -41.92
N GLY A 1061 10.67 10.81 -40.81
CA GLY A 1061 10.37 11.32 -39.47
C GLY A 1061 9.05 10.83 -38.89
N CYS A 1062 8.57 9.63 -39.24
CA CYS A 1062 7.26 9.11 -38.81
C CYS A 1062 7.14 8.76 -37.31
N GLY A 1063 8.23 8.77 -36.53
CA GLY A 1063 8.19 8.53 -35.07
C GLY A 1063 8.09 7.07 -34.62
N ILE A 1064 7.86 6.11 -35.52
CA ILE A 1064 7.71 4.68 -35.16
C ILE A 1064 8.96 4.13 -34.47
N CYS A 1065 10.16 4.51 -34.93
CA CYS A 1065 11.41 4.07 -34.34
C CYS A 1065 11.59 4.57 -32.90
N GLU A 1066 11.12 5.79 -32.60
CA GLU A 1066 11.14 6.39 -31.27
C GLU A 1066 10.18 5.67 -30.33
N ALA A 1067 8.95 5.41 -30.77
CA ALA A 1067 7.93 4.74 -29.96
C ALA A 1067 8.27 3.27 -29.61
N ILE A 1068 8.99 2.55 -30.48
CA ILE A 1068 9.31 1.14 -30.26
C ILE A 1068 10.61 0.93 -29.49
N CYS A 1069 11.48 1.95 -29.37
CA CYS A 1069 12.77 1.75 -28.74
C CYS A 1069 12.63 1.76 -27.22
N PRO A 1070 12.96 0.64 -26.53
CA PRO A 1070 12.84 0.61 -25.08
C PRO A 1070 13.95 1.43 -24.41
N TYR A 1071 14.99 1.86 -25.12
CA TYR A 1071 16.14 2.61 -24.59
C TYR A 1071 16.09 4.10 -24.94
N GLU A 1072 15.02 4.55 -25.60
CA GLU A 1072 14.86 5.93 -26.09
C GLU A 1072 16.00 6.45 -26.97
N ALA A 1073 16.78 5.54 -27.58
CA ALA A 1073 17.92 5.89 -28.40
C ALA A 1073 17.54 6.69 -29.67
N PRO A 1074 16.56 6.28 -30.50
CA PRO A 1074 16.09 7.09 -31.62
C PRO A 1074 15.13 8.20 -31.14
N LYS A 1075 15.40 9.44 -31.52
CA LYS A 1075 14.51 10.60 -31.35
C LYS A 1075 14.25 11.27 -32.69
N VAL A 1076 13.02 11.72 -32.93
CA VAL A 1076 12.69 12.53 -34.11
C VAL A 1076 13.00 14.00 -33.85
N ASP A 1077 13.88 14.57 -34.69
CA ASP A 1077 14.12 16.01 -34.71
C ASP A 1077 12.88 16.73 -35.26
N SER A 1078 12.23 17.54 -34.41
CA SER A 1078 10.97 18.22 -34.73
C SER A 1078 11.11 19.25 -35.86
N ILE A 1079 12.31 19.79 -36.07
CA ILE A 1079 12.61 20.78 -37.10
C ILE A 1079 12.96 20.07 -38.41
N LYS A 1080 13.87 19.10 -38.36
CA LYS A 1080 14.35 18.40 -39.57
C LYS A 1080 13.38 17.34 -40.06
N LYS A 1081 12.43 16.90 -39.21
CA LYS A 1081 11.54 15.75 -39.46
C LYS A 1081 12.31 14.49 -39.88
N LYS A 1082 13.44 14.24 -39.20
CA LYS A 1082 14.28 13.06 -39.40
C LYS A 1082 14.60 12.45 -38.05
N ALA A 1083 14.63 11.12 -37.99
CA ALA A 1083 15.07 10.42 -36.80
C ALA A 1083 16.60 10.43 -36.70
N ARG A 1084 17.13 10.53 -35.48
CA ARG A 1084 18.54 10.33 -35.15
C ARG A 1084 18.64 9.35 -33.98
N VAL A 1085 19.62 8.46 -34.04
CA VAL A 1085 19.91 7.52 -32.95
C VAL A 1085 21.02 8.09 -32.10
N ASN A 1086 20.79 8.18 -30.79
CA ASN A 1086 21.85 8.38 -29.81
C ASN A 1086 22.64 7.07 -29.68
N GLU A 1087 23.88 7.10 -30.16
CA GLU A 1087 24.75 5.93 -30.21
C GLU A 1087 25.03 5.34 -28.82
N ALA A 1088 25.11 6.20 -27.79
CA ALA A 1088 25.40 5.76 -26.43
C ALA A 1088 24.26 4.90 -25.83
N LEU A 1089 23.01 5.28 -26.11
CA LEU A 1089 21.80 4.60 -25.64
C LEU A 1089 21.43 3.35 -26.45
N CYS A 1090 21.98 3.17 -27.65
CA CYS A 1090 21.56 2.09 -28.53
C CYS A 1090 22.23 0.75 -28.12
N GLU A 1091 21.46 -0.19 -27.61
CA GLU A 1091 21.93 -1.56 -27.31
C GLU A 1091 21.92 -2.51 -28.53
N GLY A 1092 21.68 -1.99 -29.74
CA GLY A 1092 21.76 -2.80 -30.96
C GLY A 1092 20.70 -3.89 -31.13
N CYS A 1093 19.57 -3.83 -30.41
CA CYS A 1093 18.55 -4.88 -30.43
C CYS A 1093 17.81 -5.06 -31.78
N GLY A 1094 17.94 -4.09 -32.70
CA GLY A 1094 17.32 -4.16 -34.04
C GLY A 1094 15.82 -3.88 -34.11
N ALA A 1095 15.11 -3.70 -32.99
CA ALA A 1095 13.65 -3.50 -32.97
C ALA A 1095 13.19 -2.32 -33.85
N CYS A 1096 13.87 -1.18 -33.74
CA CYS A 1096 13.58 0.00 -34.55
C CYS A 1096 13.89 -0.19 -36.04
N ALA A 1097 14.90 -1.00 -36.38
CA ALA A 1097 15.24 -1.33 -37.76
C ALA A 1097 14.18 -2.25 -38.38
N ALA A 1098 13.68 -3.22 -37.62
CA ALA A 1098 12.61 -4.13 -38.04
C ALA A 1098 11.27 -3.39 -38.26
N ALA A 1099 10.94 -2.43 -37.38
CA ALA A 1099 9.68 -1.69 -37.45
C ALA A 1099 9.67 -0.51 -38.44
N CYS A 1100 10.83 -0.11 -38.98
CA CYS A 1100 10.92 1.06 -39.84
C CYS A 1100 10.26 0.81 -41.22
N PRO A 1101 9.14 1.49 -41.56
CA PRO A 1101 8.41 1.20 -42.78
C PRO A 1101 9.14 1.68 -44.03
N SER A 1102 9.92 2.76 -43.93
CA SER A 1102 10.74 3.26 -45.03
C SER A 1102 12.08 2.52 -45.16
N HIS A 1103 12.38 1.61 -44.23
CA HIS A 1103 13.68 0.92 -44.13
C HIS A 1103 14.89 1.87 -44.02
N SER A 1104 14.65 3.10 -43.56
CA SER A 1104 15.72 4.07 -43.28
C SER A 1104 16.56 3.71 -42.06
N VAL A 1105 15.99 3.01 -41.08
CA VAL A 1105 16.73 2.55 -39.89
C VAL A 1105 17.35 1.19 -40.20
N ARG A 1106 18.66 1.05 -39.97
CA ARG A 1106 19.43 -0.18 -40.23
C ARG A 1106 20.29 -0.49 -39.02
N LEU A 1107 20.52 -1.77 -38.75
CA LEU A 1107 21.49 -2.20 -37.74
C LEU A 1107 22.86 -2.42 -38.41
N ARG A 1108 23.91 -1.80 -37.89
CA ARG A 1108 25.28 -1.95 -38.43
C ARG A 1108 25.71 -3.43 -38.34
N ASN A 1109 26.22 -3.97 -39.45
CA ASN A 1109 26.56 -5.40 -39.63
C ASN A 1109 25.48 -6.44 -39.29
N ALA A 1110 24.21 -6.01 -39.31
CA ALA A 1110 23.03 -6.87 -39.23
C ALA A 1110 21.86 -6.23 -40.00
N SER A 1111 22.18 -5.60 -41.14
CA SER A 1111 21.21 -4.96 -42.00
C SER A 1111 20.30 -6.00 -42.66
N ARG A 1112 19.14 -5.54 -43.14
CA ARG A 1112 18.22 -6.37 -43.91
C ARG A 1112 18.92 -7.11 -45.05
N THR A 1113 19.77 -6.43 -45.82
CA THR A 1113 20.51 -7.05 -46.94
C THR A 1113 21.40 -8.20 -46.48
N GLN A 1114 22.07 -8.06 -45.34
CA GLN A 1114 22.90 -9.12 -44.76
C GLN A 1114 22.07 -10.31 -44.30
N LEU A 1115 20.98 -10.06 -43.58
CA LEU A 1115 20.09 -11.12 -43.07
C LEU A 1115 19.41 -11.90 -44.21
N PHE A 1116 18.92 -11.20 -45.25
CA PHE A 1116 18.35 -11.89 -46.42
C PHE A 1116 19.41 -12.71 -47.18
N ALA A 1117 20.64 -12.22 -47.28
CA ALA A 1117 21.72 -12.99 -47.90
C ALA A 1117 22.07 -14.27 -47.11
N MET A 1118 21.94 -14.25 -45.78
CA MET A 1118 22.06 -15.46 -44.96
C MET A 1118 20.90 -16.42 -45.23
N ILE A 1119 19.66 -15.90 -45.24
CA ILE A 1119 18.46 -16.70 -45.49
C ILE A 1119 18.53 -17.38 -46.85
N ASP A 1120 18.92 -16.66 -47.91
CA ASP A 1120 19.04 -17.20 -49.26
C ASP A 1120 20.01 -18.41 -49.33
N GLU A 1121 21.12 -18.38 -48.59
CA GLU A 1121 22.04 -19.53 -48.49
C GLU A 1121 21.47 -20.65 -47.62
N ALA A 1122 20.80 -20.32 -46.51
CA ALA A 1122 20.18 -21.30 -45.62
C ALA A 1122 19.03 -22.06 -46.31
N THR A 1123 18.30 -21.39 -47.21
CA THR A 1123 17.17 -21.97 -47.96
C THR A 1123 17.55 -22.45 -49.35
N ARG A 1124 18.82 -22.40 -49.75
CA ARG A 1124 19.27 -22.69 -51.12
C ARG A 1124 18.88 -24.09 -51.62
N GLU A 1125 18.74 -25.04 -50.72
CA GLU A 1125 18.41 -26.44 -51.01
C GLU A 1125 16.90 -26.76 -50.91
N TYR A 1126 16.09 -25.77 -50.53
CA TYR A 1126 14.62 -25.83 -50.48
C TYR A 1126 14.02 -25.09 -51.69
#